data_AF-A0A7R9EGD6-F1
#
_entry.id   AF-A0A7R9EGD6-F1
#
_cell.length_a   1.000
_cell.length_b   1.000
_cell.length_c   1.000
_cell.angle_alpha   90.00
_cell.angle_beta   90.00
_cell.angle_gamma   90.00
#
_symmetry.space_group_name_H-M   'P 1'
#
loop_
_entity.id
_entity.type
_entity.pdbx_description
1 polymer ?
#
loop_
_entity_poly.entity_id
_entity_poly.type
_entity_poly.pdbx_seq_one_letter_code
_entity_poly.pdbx_strand_id
1 'polypeptide(L)'
;MYQGIRSQGGNRGGGMIYSLYFIILILTGEDWNEVMYQGIRSQGGNRGGDMIYSLYFIILILTGEDWNEVMYQGIRLQGGNRGGDMIYSLYFIILILTGEDWNEVMYQGIRSQGGNRGGGMIYSLYFIILVLFGNYTLLNVFLAIAVDNLANAQELTAAEEEQEEEDKEGGEKGGDDDDMTGPKPMLPYSSMFIFSPTNPIRRGAHFVVNLKYFDFFIMVVISLSSIALAAEDPVDENSFRNTVLMYFDYAFTGVFTVEMLLKVMDLGIILHPGSYLREFWNFMDAVVVICAAVSFGFDIGKKAQTNLSTIKSLRVLRVLRPLKTIKRVPKLKAVFDCVVNSLKNVINILIVYILFQFIFAVIAVQLFNGKFFYCTDESKFTKDDCHGQYFVFEEGDTPEALDRLWKTQSFHYDNVMAAMLTLFAVQTGEGWPQVLQNSMATTQDDHGPIQNYRIEMSIFYIVYFVVFPFFFVNIFVALIIITFQEQGEAELQDGEIDKNQKSCIDFTIGAKPLERYMPNKPNSFKYKVWRIVVSTPFEYFIMMLIVFNTLLLMMKYDKQSSLYKNTLGYMNIGFTSMFTVECILKIIAFGVRNFFKDPWNTFDFITVIGSIIDALVIELGENFINVGFLRLFRAARLVKLLRQGYTIRILLWTFVQSFKALPYVCLLIAMLFFIYAIIGMQVFGNIALDPDTALSRHNNFRSFVQGLMLLFSRSLVLLTPCFSAHRCATGEAWPNIMLACVAGRQCDPMAGKCSTNGTFTGKCEECGSSLAYAYFVSFIFFCSFLMLNLFVAVIMDNFDYLTRDSSILGAHHLDEFVRIWAEYDPNATGKILYTEMYDMLKNMDPPLGFGNKCPNRLAYKKLIRMNMPIDLDGKVNFTTTLFALIRENLSIKVRTAEEMDQADNELRETIRNIWPIQAKKILDLLIPRVDELKAGKLTVGKIYAALLILENWRNTRFGQVEPSGQQVGYQHQHQHTHCLKYRTK
;
A
#
# COMPACT_ATOMS: atom_id res chain seq x y z
N MET A 1 -13.05 5.62 -48.81
CA MET A 1 -13.42 6.57 -47.74
C MET A 1 -12.32 7.60 -47.48
N TYR A 2 -11.05 7.18 -47.28
CA TYR A 2 -9.89 8.07 -47.09
C TYR A 2 -9.65 9.09 -48.22
N GLN A 3 -9.92 8.73 -49.48
CA GLN A 3 -9.83 9.68 -50.62
C GLN A 3 -11.04 10.63 -50.74
N GLY A 4 -12.18 10.32 -50.11
CA GLY A 4 -13.39 11.14 -50.17
C GLY A 4 -13.44 12.27 -49.15
N ILE A 5 -12.59 12.24 -48.12
CA ILE A 5 -12.59 13.21 -47.00
C ILE A 5 -11.59 14.35 -47.23
N ARG A 6 -10.62 14.18 -48.14
CA ARG A 6 -9.63 15.21 -48.49
C ARG A 6 -10.22 16.40 -49.28
N SER A 7 -11.46 16.30 -49.77
CA SER A 7 -12.11 17.35 -50.58
C SER A 7 -13.01 18.30 -49.78
N GLN A 8 -13.25 18.05 -48.48
CA GLN A 8 -14.00 18.97 -47.63
C GLN A 8 -13.04 19.70 -46.68
N GLY A 9 -12.40 20.74 -47.22
CA GLY A 9 -11.72 21.74 -46.40
C GLY A 9 -12.74 22.49 -45.54
N GLY A 10 -12.44 22.61 -44.25
CA GLY A 10 -13.07 23.60 -43.37
C GLY A 10 -14.16 23.11 -42.43
N ASN A 11 -13.93 22.05 -41.64
CA ASN A 11 -14.79 21.77 -40.49
C ASN A 11 -13.99 21.47 -39.21
N ARG A 12 -14.19 22.32 -38.18
CA ARG A 12 -13.49 22.43 -36.88
C ARG A 12 -13.68 21.23 -35.91
N GLY A 13 -13.85 20.01 -36.42
CA GLY A 13 -14.13 18.82 -35.62
C GLY A 13 -13.38 17.55 -36.05
N GLY A 14 -12.52 17.63 -37.07
CA GLY A 14 -11.87 16.45 -37.66
C GLY A 14 -10.84 15.79 -36.74
N GLY A 15 -9.99 16.57 -36.04
CA GLY A 15 -8.88 16.04 -35.25
C GLY A 15 -9.27 15.07 -34.13
N MET A 16 -10.43 15.29 -33.51
CA MET A 16 -10.97 14.43 -32.45
C MET A 16 -11.40 13.06 -33.00
N ILE A 17 -11.94 13.01 -34.23
CA ILE A 17 -12.37 11.77 -34.89
C ILE A 17 -11.14 10.95 -35.34
N TYR A 18 -10.08 11.61 -35.82
CA TYR A 18 -8.83 10.93 -36.16
C TYR A 18 -8.14 10.32 -34.93
N SER A 19 -8.10 11.03 -33.80
CA SER A 19 -7.57 10.50 -32.53
C SER A 19 -8.42 9.36 -31.96
N LEU A 20 -9.75 9.47 -31.99
CA LEU A 20 -10.66 8.39 -31.57
C LEU A 20 -10.56 7.14 -32.46
N TYR A 21 -10.43 7.31 -33.77
CA TYR A 21 -10.27 6.20 -34.72
C TYR A 21 -8.93 5.47 -34.52
N PHE A 22 -7.87 6.22 -34.19
CA PHE A 22 -6.55 5.64 -33.87
C PHE A 22 -6.54 4.92 -32.51
N ILE A 23 -7.23 5.47 -31.51
CA ILE A 23 -7.47 4.79 -30.22
C ILE A 23 -8.28 3.51 -30.44
N ILE A 24 -9.27 3.50 -31.33
CA ILE A 24 -10.03 2.30 -31.71
C ILE A 24 -9.15 1.24 -32.41
N LEU A 25 -8.21 1.65 -33.25
CA LEU A 25 -7.23 0.74 -33.87
C LEU A 25 -6.23 0.14 -32.85
N ILE A 26 -5.81 0.92 -31.85
CA ILE A 26 -5.02 0.43 -30.70
C ILE A 26 -5.85 -0.59 -29.88
N LEU A 27 -7.16 -0.35 -29.72
CA LEU A 27 -8.09 -1.22 -28.99
C LEU A 27 -8.34 -2.58 -29.67
N THR A 28 -8.12 -2.73 -30.98
CA THR A 28 -8.41 -3.97 -31.73
C THR A 28 -7.26 -4.99 -31.80
N GLY A 29 -6.06 -4.65 -31.32
CA GLY A 29 -4.98 -5.63 -31.10
C GLY A 29 -4.44 -6.34 -32.35
N GLU A 30 -4.44 -5.72 -33.52
CA GLU A 30 -3.77 -6.29 -34.71
C GLU A 30 -2.25 -6.09 -34.65
N ASP A 31 -1.51 -7.11 -35.10
CA ASP A 31 -0.04 -7.20 -35.03
C ASP A 31 0.67 -5.99 -35.67
N TRP A 32 1.28 -5.17 -34.81
CA TRP A 32 1.99 -3.94 -35.17
C TRP A 32 3.16 -4.14 -36.14
N ASN A 33 3.73 -5.34 -36.19
CA ASN A 33 4.88 -5.66 -37.05
C ASN A 33 4.50 -5.62 -38.53
N GLU A 34 3.31 -6.07 -38.93
CA GLU A 34 2.92 -6.17 -40.34
C GLU A 34 2.59 -4.79 -40.94
N VAL A 35 1.95 -3.92 -40.14
CA VAL A 35 1.57 -2.55 -40.53
C VAL A 35 2.81 -1.65 -40.67
N MET A 36 3.75 -1.76 -39.73
CA MET A 36 5.05 -1.07 -39.80
C MET A 36 5.85 -1.55 -41.03
N TYR A 37 5.89 -2.85 -41.28
CA TYR A 37 6.66 -3.41 -42.40
C TYR A 37 6.10 -3.01 -43.77
N GLN A 38 4.77 -2.88 -43.91
CA GLN A 38 4.13 -2.41 -45.14
C GLN A 38 4.28 -0.90 -45.35
N GLY A 39 4.24 -0.10 -44.28
CA GLY A 39 4.48 1.35 -44.34
C GLY A 39 5.93 1.70 -44.72
N ILE A 40 6.90 0.93 -44.23
CA ILE A 40 8.33 1.11 -44.53
C ILE A 40 8.66 0.77 -46.00
N ARG A 41 7.89 -0.13 -46.64
CA ARG A 41 8.13 -0.52 -48.05
C ARG A 41 7.64 0.52 -49.07
N SER A 42 6.75 1.44 -48.68
CA SER A 42 6.20 2.45 -49.60
C SER A 42 7.04 3.72 -49.72
N GLN A 43 8.06 3.91 -48.88
CA GLN A 43 8.99 5.05 -48.98
C GLN A 43 10.42 4.54 -49.11
N GLY A 44 10.89 4.41 -50.35
CA GLY A 44 12.26 4.04 -50.60
C GLY A 44 13.24 5.14 -50.16
N GLY A 45 14.26 4.76 -49.38
CA GLY A 45 15.55 5.45 -49.36
C GLY A 45 16.08 5.88 -47.98
N ASN A 46 17.27 5.34 -47.67
CA ASN A 46 18.27 5.72 -46.65
C ASN A 46 18.02 5.41 -45.17
N ARG A 47 18.77 4.39 -44.72
CA ARG A 47 18.97 3.95 -43.33
C ARG A 47 19.88 4.93 -42.59
N GLY A 48 19.37 5.54 -41.51
CA GLY A 48 20.19 6.34 -40.61
C GLY A 48 19.44 7.33 -39.71
N GLY A 49 18.12 7.50 -39.90
CA GLY A 49 17.29 8.43 -39.12
C GLY A 49 16.05 7.81 -38.47
N ASP A 50 15.97 6.48 -38.45
CA ASP A 50 14.69 5.76 -38.47
C ASP A 50 13.92 5.84 -37.13
N MET A 51 14.59 6.09 -36.00
CA MET A 51 13.92 6.26 -34.70
C MET A 51 13.32 7.66 -34.53
N ILE A 52 13.99 8.71 -35.02
CA ILE A 52 13.53 10.10 -34.92
C ILE A 52 12.36 10.36 -35.87
N TYR A 53 12.39 9.81 -37.09
CA TYR A 53 11.27 9.93 -38.04
C TYR A 53 10.05 9.10 -37.63
N SER A 54 10.25 7.95 -36.96
CA SER A 54 9.15 7.18 -36.39
C SER A 54 8.49 7.92 -35.22
N LEU A 55 9.28 8.55 -34.34
CA LEU A 55 8.79 9.46 -33.30
C LEU A 55 8.08 10.69 -33.91
N TYR A 56 8.63 11.28 -34.98
CA TYR A 56 8.03 12.41 -35.69
C TYR A 56 6.64 12.05 -36.26
N PHE A 57 6.48 10.85 -36.83
CA PHE A 57 5.20 10.39 -37.37
C PHE A 57 4.17 10.06 -36.28
N ILE A 58 4.60 9.48 -35.15
CA ILE A 58 3.76 9.22 -33.98
C ILE A 58 3.30 10.56 -33.34
N ILE A 59 4.19 11.56 -33.25
CA ILE A 59 3.91 12.87 -32.68
C ILE A 59 2.96 13.69 -33.59
N LEU A 60 3.15 13.68 -34.92
CA LEU A 60 2.27 14.40 -35.85
C LEU A 60 0.83 13.87 -35.87
N ILE A 61 0.66 12.56 -35.62
CA ILE A 61 -0.65 11.92 -35.54
C ILE A 61 -1.34 12.21 -34.20
N LEU A 62 -0.56 12.38 -33.11
CA LEU A 62 -1.08 12.69 -31.78
C LEU A 62 -1.48 14.16 -31.61
N THR A 63 -0.86 15.10 -32.33
CA THR A 63 -1.09 16.54 -32.10
C THR A 63 -2.26 17.11 -32.89
N GLY A 64 -2.57 16.62 -34.10
CA GLY A 64 -3.57 17.26 -34.96
C GLY A 64 -3.18 18.69 -35.39
N GLU A 65 -3.49 19.09 -36.62
CA GLU A 65 -3.02 20.39 -37.15
C GLU A 65 -3.59 21.62 -36.40
N ASP A 66 -4.71 21.48 -35.67
CA ASP A 66 -5.41 22.60 -34.99
C ASP A 66 -4.84 22.98 -33.61
N TRP A 67 -4.03 22.13 -32.96
CA TRP A 67 -3.46 22.42 -31.62
C TRP A 67 -2.24 23.33 -31.66
N ASN A 68 -1.60 23.45 -32.81
CA ASN A 68 -0.57 24.45 -33.05
C ASN A 68 -1.12 25.85 -32.78
N GLU A 69 -2.41 26.14 -33.03
CA GLU A 69 -3.01 27.46 -32.86
C GLU A 69 -3.21 27.85 -31.37
N VAL A 70 -3.47 26.88 -30.49
CA VAL A 70 -3.67 27.10 -29.03
C VAL A 70 -2.33 27.25 -28.32
N MET A 71 -1.33 26.46 -28.72
CA MET A 71 0.07 26.69 -28.39
C MET A 71 0.56 28.03 -28.95
N TYR A 72 0.18 28.40 -30.19
CA TYR A 72 0.50 29.68 -30.84
C TYR A 72 -0.05 30.90 -30.11
N GLN A 73 -1.20 30.82 -29.45
CA GLN A 73 -1.79 31.96 -28.73
C GLN A 73 -1.10 32.19 -27.37
N GLY A 74 -0.58 31.13 -26.72
CA GLY A 74 0.33 31.27 -25.57
C GLY A 74 1.74 31.73 -25.97
N ILE A 75 2.21 31.31 -27.16
CA ILE A 75 3.56 31.59 -27.68
C ILE A 75 3.66 32.93 -28.43
N ARG A 76 2.54 33.57 -28.83
CA ARG A 76 2.54 34.80 -29.65
C ARG A 76 3.09 36.06 -28.97
N LEU A 77 3.45 36.01 -27.69
CA LEU A 77 4.11 37.15 -27.05
C LEU A 77 5.63 37.18 -27.22
N GLN A 78 6.30 36.11 -27.69
CA GLN A 78 7.77 36.08 -27.73
C GLN A 78 8.32 35.26 -28.91
N GLY A 79 8.36 35.88 -30.10
CA GLY A 79 8.75 35.25 -31.37
C GLY A 79 9.92 34.25 -31.29
N GLY A 80 9.67 33.00 -31.70
CA GLY A 80 10.64 31.91 -31.73
C GLY A 80 10.49 31.01 -32.97
N ASN A 81 11.61 30.39 -33.37
CA ASN A 81 11.78 29.51 -34.55
C ASN A 81 11.09 28.14 -34.40
N ARG A 82 10.64 27.56 -35.53
CA ARG A 82 9.98 26.22 -35.66
C ARG A 82 10.65 25.03 -34.95
N GLY A 83 11.96 25.08 -34.68
CA GLY A 83 12.67 24.01 -33.96
C GLY A 83 12.46 24.04 -32.45
N GLY A 84 12.16 25.20 -31.86
CA GLY A 84 11.84 25.34 -30.44
C GLY A 84 10.48 24.73 -30.10
N ASP A 85 9.50 24.92 -30.97
CA ASP A 85 8.10 24.49 -30.77
C ASP A 85 7.97 22.98 -30.48
N MET A 86 8.81 22.15 -31.11
CA MET A 86 8.82 20.70 -30.90
C MET A 86 9.45 20.33 -29.55
N ILE A 87 10.56 20.97 -29.17
CA ILE A 87 11.23 20.73 -27.88
C ILE A 87 10.31 21.16 -26.73
N TYR A 88 9.60 22.28 -26.88
CA TYR A 88 8.57 22.71 -25.93
C TYR A 88 7.44 21.69 -25.79
N SER A 89 6.91 21.21 -26.91
CA SER A 89 5.83 20.21 -26.90
C SER A 89 6.27 18.91 -26.21
N LEU A 90 7.48 18.44 -26.50
CA LEU A 90 8.05 17.24 -25.87
C LEU A 90 8.24 17.44 -24.36
N TYR A 91 8.75 18.60 -23.95
CA TYR A 91 8.87 18.97 -22.55
C TYR A 91 7.52 18.93 -21.83
N PHE A 92 6.47 19.57 -22.37
CA PHE A 92 5.16 19.59 -21.74
C PHE A 92 4.53 18.20 -21.63
N ILE A 93 4.76 17.33 -22.61
CA ILE A 93 4.30 15.93 -22.54
C ILE A 93 5.05 15.20 -21.42
N ILE A 94 6.38 15.32 -21.34
CA ILE A 94 7.18 14.72 -20.27
C ILE A 94 6.72 15.25 -18.91
N LEU A 95 6.47 16.56 -18.78
CA LEU A 95 5.92 17.18 -17.58
C LEU A 95 4.61 16.51 -17.13
N ILE A 96 3.65 16.37 -18.05
CA ILE A 96 2.37 15.73 -17.73
C ILE A 96 2.55 14.25 -17.37
N LEU A 97 3.45 13.53 -18.05
CA LEU A 97 3.76 12.12 -17.76
C LEU A 97 4.48 11.94 -16.42
N THR A 98 5.30 12.90 -15.99
CA THR A 98 5.91 12.87 -14.65
C THR A 98 4.89 13.09 -13.54
N GLY A 99 3.70 13.61 -13.86
CA GLY A 99 2.62 13.83 -12.89
C GLY A 99 2.81 15.06 -12.00
N GLU A 100 3.81 15.90 -12.26
CA GLU A 100 4.03 17.17 -11.55
C GLU A 100 3.33 18.33 -12.25
N ASP A 101 2.61 19.17 -11.50
CA ASP A 101 1.93 20.40 -11.95
C ASP A 101 1.04 20.26 -13.20
N TRP A 102 0.68 19.03 -13.59
CA TRP A 102 -0.17 18.75 -14.75
C TRP A 102 -1.57 19.35 -14.59
N ASN A 103 -2.03 19.52 -13.35
CA ASN A 103 -3.27 20.19 -13.00
C ASN A 103 -3.22 21.69 -13.33
N GLU A 104 -2.10 22.38 -13.08
CA GLU A 104 -1.94 23.79 -13.42
C GLU A 104 -1.90 23.98 -14.93
N VAL A 105 -1.17 23.11 -15.65
CA VAL A 105 -1.18 23.07 -17.13
C VAL A 105 -2.60 22.85 -17.66
N MET A 106 -3.35 21.92 -17.04
CA MET A 106 -4.75 21.68 -17.38
C MET A 106 -5.64 22.91 -17.12
N TYR A 107 -5.45 23.61 -15.99
CA TYR A 107 -6.21 24.82 -15.67
C TYR A 107 -5.96 25.94 -16.67
N GLN A 108 -4.72 26.15 -17.09
CA GLN A 108 -4.36 27.10 -18.14
C GLN A 108 -5.00 26.70 -19.49
N GLY A 109 -5.01 25.40 -19.82
CA GLY A 109 -5.71 24.86 -20.98
C GLY A 109 -7.22 25.10 -20.96
N ILE A 110 -7.87 24.96 -19.79
CA ILE A 110 -9.31 25.25 -19.64
C ILE A 110 -9.58 26.75 -19.79
N ARG A 111 -8.74 27.60 -19.17
CA ARG A 111 -8.88 29.06 -19.22
C ARG A 111 -8.74 29.60 -20.65
N SER A 112 -7.80 29.08 -21.43
CA SER A 112 -7.59 29.51 -22.83
C SER A 112 -8.78 29.19 -23.75
N GLN A 113 -9.55 28.14 -23.45
CA GLN A 113 -10.70 27.69 -24.23
C GLN A 113 -12.05 28.24 -23.72
N GLY A 114 -12.05 29.45 -23.15
CA GLY A 114 -13.26 30.11 -22.66
C GLY A 114 -13.69 29.71 -21.23
N GLY A 115 -12.81 29.05 -20.48
CA GLY A 115 -12.97 28.76 -19.06
C GLY A 115 -14.09 27.76 -18.73
N ASN A 116 -14.44 27.68 -17.44
CA ASN A 116 -15.39 26.66 -16.94
C ASN A 116 -16.79 26.77 -17.54
N ARG A 117 -17.20 27.96 -17.98
CA ARG A 117 -18.56 28.24 -18.52
C ARG A 117 -18.61 28.24 -20.05
N GLY A 118 -17.48 28.39 -20.73
CA GLY A 118 -17.40 28.52 -22.20
C GLY A 118 -17.19 27.21 -22.96
N GLY A 119 -17.28 26.05 -22.29
CA GLY A 119 -17.02 24.74 -22.91
C GLY A 119 -15.59 24.21 -22.70
N GLY A 120 -14.70 25.00 -22.10
CA GLY A 120 -13.30 24.64 -21.80
C GLY A 120 -13.14 23.38 -20.94
N MET A 121 -14.14 23.02 -20.13
CA MET A 121 -14.09 21.81 -19.28
C MET A 121 -13.92 20.52 -20.07
N ILE A 122 -14.39 20.44 -21.32
CA ILE A 122 -14.26 19.22 -22.14
C ILE A 122 -12.79 18.89 -22.41
N TYR A 123 -11.92 19.90 -22.47
CA TYR A 123 -10.49 19.73 -22.71
C TYR A 123 -9.75 19.10 -21.52
N SER A 124 -10.33 19.10 -20.32
CA SER A 124 -9.77 18.34 -19.18
C SER A 124 -9.68 16.83 -19.47
N LEU A 125 -10.56 16.30 -20.32
CA LEU A 125 -10.54 14.88 -20.71
C LEU A 125 -9.25 14.50 -21.42
N TYR A 126 -8.66 15.40 -22.22
CA TYR A 126 -7.38 15.15 -22.89
C TYR A 126 -6.27 14.88 -21.87
N PHE A 127 -6.12 15.78 -20.88
CA PHE A 127 -5.10 15.64 -19.84
C PHE A 127 -5.33 14.38 -18.99
N ILE A 128 -6.59 14.07 -18.65
CA ILE A 128 -6.93 12.86 -17.90
C ILE A 128 -6.56 11.60 -18.68
N ILE A 129 -6.90 11.53 -19.97
CA ILE A 129 -6.57 10.38 -20.84
C ILE A 129 -5.05 10.25 -20.98
N LEU A 130 -4.34 11.36 -21.21
CA LEU A 130 -2.88 11.36 -21.36
C LEU A 130 -2.19 10.85 -20.09
N VAL A 131 -2.60 11.33 -18.91
CA VAL A 131 -2.05 10.88 -17.62
C VAL A 131 -2.36 9.41 -17.38
N LEU A 132 -3.60 8.97 -17.61
CA LEU A 132 -4.00 7.58 -17.37
C LEU A 132 -3.26 6.58 -18.29
N PHE A 133 -3.32 6.80 -19.61
CA PHE A 133 -2.70 5.88 -20.57
C PHE A 133 -1.18 6.02 -20.61
N GLY A 134 -0.66 7.24 -20.45
CA GLY A 134 0.77 7.50 -20.36
C GLY A 134 1.39 6.78 -19.17
N ASN A 135 0.82 6.96 -17.98
CA ASN A 135 1.33 6.30 -16.77
C ASN A 135 1.11 4.78 -16.79
N TYR A 136 0.01 4.30 -17.38
CA TYR A 136 -0.19 2.87 -17.60
C TYR A 136 0.90 2.27 -18.50
N THR A 137 1.27 2.97 -19.57
CA THR A 137 2.32 2.53 -20.49
C THR A 137 3.69 2.55 -19.81
N LEU A 138 4.02 3.63 -19.09
CA LEU A 138 5.26 3.73 -18.31
C LEU A 138 5.35 2.63 -17.25
N LEU A 139 4.24 2.33 -16.57
CA LEU A 139 4.18 1.25 -15.60
C LEU A 139 4.46 -0.11 -16.26
N ASN A 140 3.92 -0.39 -17.43
CA ASN A 140 4.18 -1.65 -18.14
C ASN A 140 5.63 -1.78 -18.60
N VAL A 141 6.23 -0.68 -19.08
CA VAL A 141 7.66 -0.66 -19.44
C VAL A 141 8.53 -0.93 -18.20
N PHE A 142 8.22 -0.25 -17.09
CA PHE A 142 8.89 -0.46 -15.81
C PHE A 142 8.77 -1.91 -15.34
N LEU A 143 7.56 -2.46 -15.34
CA LEU A 143 7.30 -3.84 -14.92
C LEU A 143 8.02 -4.85 -15.81
N ALA A 144 8.05 -4.64 -17.13
CA ALA A 144 8.76 -5.52 -18.05
C ALA A 144 10.26 -5.55 -17.74
N ILE A 145 10.90 -4.38 -17.62
CA ILE A 145 12.32 -4.27 -17.25
C ILE A 145 12.58 -4.92 -15.88
N ALA A 146 11.68 -4.67 -14.92
CA ALA A 146 11.84 -5.19 -13.58
C ALA A 146 11.77 -6.72 -13.54
N VAL A 147 10.81 -7.31 -14.26
CA VAL A 147 10.65 -8.77 -14.35
C VAL A 147 11.81 -9.42 -15.09
N ASP A 148 12.28 -8.84 -16.20
CA ASP A 148 13.44 -9.38 -16.93
C ASP A 148 14.71 -9.36 -16.08
N ASN A 149 14.96 -8.25 -15.38
CA ASN A 149 16.09 -8.15 -14.45
C ASN A 149 15.96 -9.10 -13.27
N LEU A 150 14.73 -9.32 -12.77
CA LEU A 150 14.44 -10.25 -11.68
C LEU A 150 14.80 -11.68 -12.10
N ALA A 151 14.36 -12.10 -13.29
CA ALA A 151 14.63 -13.42 -13.83
C ALA A 151 16.14 -13.65 -14.01
N ASN A 152 16.84 -12.71 -14.66
CA ASN A 152 18.28 -12.83 -14.90
C ASN A 152 19.09 -12.90 -13.61
N ALA A 153 18.73 -12.13 -12.59
CA ALA A 153 19.47 -12.12 -11.34
C ALA A 153 19.15 -13.36 -10.47
N GLN A 154 17.92 -13.89 -10.51
CA GLN A 154 17.61 -15.20 -9.91
C GLN A 154 18.43 -16.34 -10.53
N GLU A 155 18.59 -16.35 -11.86
CA GLU A 155 19.44 -17.33 -12.55
C GLU A 155 20.91 -17.20 -12.12
N LEU A 156 21.41 -15.98 -11.95
CA LEU A 156 22.79 -15.73 -11.53
C LEU A 156 23.05 -16.19 -10.09
N THR A 157 22.14 -15.87 -9.16
CA THR A 157 22.27 -16.26 -7.75
C THR A 157 22.13 -17.76 -7.56
N ALA A 158 21.21 -18.41 -8.29
CA ALA A 158 21.10 -19.87 -8.26
C ALA A 158 22.39 -20.54 -8.74
N ALA A 159 23.05 -19.98 -9.76
CA ALA A 159 24.34 -20.48 -10.23
C ALA A 159 25.49 -20.24 -9.22
N GLU A 160 25.44 -19.16 -8.44
CA GLU A 160 26.39 -18.90 -7.35
C GLU A 160 26.16 -19.82 -6.14
N GLU A 161 24.90 -20.09 -5.77
CA GLU A 161 24.52 -21.03 -4.72
C GLU A 161 24.91 -22.47 -5.09
N GLU A 162 24.70 -22.90 -6.34
CA GLU A 162 25.17 -24.21 -6.84
C GLU A 162 26.71 -24.31 -6.76
N GLN A 163 27.44 -23.22 -7.06
CA GLN A 163 28.90 -23.19 -6.93
C GLN A 163 29.36 -23.21 -5.45
N GLU A 164 28.66 -22.49 -4.56
CA GLU A 164 28.96 -22.51 -3.13
C GLU A 164 28.60 -23.86 -2.47
N GLU A 165 27.59 -24.57 -2.97
CA GLU A 165 27.25 -25.93 -2.55
C GLU A 165 28.27 -26.95 -3.07
N GLU A 166 28.78 -26.79 -4.30
CA GLU A 166 29.90 -27.59 -4.82
C GLU A 166 31.20 -27.36 -4.03
N ASP A 167 31.41 -26.17 -3.47
CA ASP A 167 32.57 -25.84 -2.61
C ASP A 167 32.39 -26.22 -1.13
N LYS A 168 31.18 -26.60 -0.70
CA LYS A 168 30.84 -26.95 0.71
C LYS A 168 30.50 -28.42 0.94
N GLU A 169 31.00 -29.35 0.13
CA GLU A 169 31.09 -30.77 0.54
C GLU A 169 32.25 -30.98 1.54
N GLY A 170 32.04 -30.56 2.79
CA GLY A 170 33.00 -30.80 3.88
C GLY A 170 32.83 -29.94 5.13
N GLY A 171 31.65 -29.92 5.76
CA GLY A 171 31.51 -29.29 7.08
C GLY A 171 30.10 -29.41 7.67
N GLU A 172 30.00 -30.11 8.81
CA GLU A 172 28.77 -30.26 9.61
C GLU A 172 28.16 -28.90 9.99
N LYS A 173 26.85 -28.76 9.75
CA LYS A 173 26.02 -27.63 10.18
C LYS A 173 25.76 -27.70 11.69
N GLY A 174 26.23 -26.70 12.43
CA GLY A 174 25.73 -26.39 13.77
C GLY A 174 24.41 -25.64 13.67
N GLY A 175 23.35 -26.19 14.28
CA GLY A 175 22.06 -25.52 14.42
C GLY A 175 22.10 -24.47 15.52
N ASP A 176 21.69 -23.25 15.19
CA ASP A 176 21.34 -22.24 16.18
C ASP A 176 19.85 -22.39 16.53
N ASP A 177 19.62 -22.85 17.76
CA ASP A 177 18.33 -22.84 18.44
C ASP A 177 17.90 -21.39 18.72
N ASP A 178 16.83 -20.92 18.10
CA ASP A 178 16.15 -19.69 18.52
C ASP A 178 14.66 -19.93 18.74
N ASP A 179 14.36 -20.81 19.70
CA ASP A 179 13.02 -20.96 20.26
C ASP A 179 13.06 -20.99 21.80
N MET A 180 13.44 -19.86 22.41
CA MET A 180 13.45 -19.70 23.86
C MET A 180 12.19 -19.00 24.37
N THR A 181 11.11 -19.80 24.54
CA THR A 181 9.95 -19.46 25.37
C THR A 181 10.14 -19.82 26.86
N GLY A 182 11.40 -19.88 27.33
CA GLY A 182 11.77 -20.13 28.73
C GLY A 182 12.23 -18.87 29.49
N PRO A 183 12.13 -18.85 30.84
CA PRO A 183 12.74 -17.78 31.65
C PRO A 183 14.26 -17.79 31.48
N LYS A 184 14.86 -16.62 31.20
CA LYS A 184 16.30 -16.49 30.96
C LYS A 184 17.11 -17.00 32.16
N PRO A 185 18.13 -17.86 31.96
CA PRO A 185 18.99 -18.32 33.04
C PRO A 185 19.89 -17.18 33.57
N MET A 186 20.14 -17.17 34.87
CA MET A 186 21.07 -16.22 35.51
C MET A 186 22.50 -16.46 35.03
N LEU A 187 23.20 -15.38 34.63
CA LEU A 187 24.61 -15.45 34.23
C LEU A 187 25.50 -15.89 35.41
N PRO A 188 26.40 -16.88 35.25
CA PRO A 188 27.21 -17.45 36.34
C PRO A 188 28.33 -16.53 36.84
N TYR A 189 28.55 -15.37 36.20
CA TYR A 189 29.60 -14.42 36.53
C TYR A 189 29.16 -13.38 37.57
N SER A 190 30.07 -12.89 38.42
CA SER A 190 29.76 -11.85 39.43
C SER A 190 29.53 -10.48 38.78
N SER A 191 28.40 -9.81 39.08
CA SER A 191 28.15 -8.44 38.60
C SER A 191 28.90 -7.41 39.46
N MET A 192 29.57 -6.44 38.81
CA MET A 192 30.38 -5.39 39.44
C MET A 192 31.50 -5.88 40.37
N PHE A 193 31.93 -7.14 40.28
CA PHE A 193 32.86 -7.81 41.20
C PHE A 193 32.41 -7.87 42.68
N ILE A 194 31.20 -7.41 43.01
CA ILE A 194 30.66 -7.33 44.38
C ILE A 194 29.45 -8.27 44.55
N PHE A 195 28.66 -8.50 43.49
CA PHE A 195 27.44 -9.30 43.54
C PHE A 195 27.64 -10.69 42.91
N SER A 196 28.01 -11.67 43.75
CA SER A 196 28.05 -13.09 43.38
C SER A 196 26.64 -13.62 42.99
N PRO A 197 26.49 -14.66 42.15
CA PRO A 197 25.20 -15.24 41.78
C PRO A 197 24.30 -15.67 42.95
N THR A 198 24.89 -15.84 44.15
CA THR A 198 24.19 -16.23 45.38
C THR A 198 23.67 -15.05 46.22
N ASN A 199 23.95 -13.80 45.83
CA ASN A 199 23.58 -12.63 46.62
C ASN A 199 22.06 -12.36 46.56
N PRO A 200 21.37 -12.19 47.72
CA PRO A 200 19.92 -11.96 47.77
C PRO A 200 19.47 -10.72 46.98
N ILE A 201 20.29 -9.66 46.91
CA ILE A 201 19.97 -8.43 46.19
C ILE A 201 19.89 -8.69 44.68
N ARG A 202 20.85 -9.45 44.13
CA ARG A 202 20.86 -9.82 42.71
C ARG A 202 19.73 -10.79 42.37
N ARG A 203 19.43 -11.73 43.27
CA ARG A 203 18.30 -12.66 43.11
C ARG A 203 16.95 -11.93 43.12
N GLY A 204 16.81 -10.92 43.98
CA GLY A 204 15.66 -10.02 43.98
C GLY A 204 15.54 -9.20 42.70
N ALA A 205 16.64 -8.59 42.24
CA ALA A 205 16.66 -7.83 40.97
C ALA A 205 16.29 -8.69 39.77
N HIS A 206 16.89 -9.89 39.64
CA HIS A 206 16.56 -10.85 38.57
C HIS A 206 15.10 -11.32 38.64
N PHE A 207 14.55 -11.51 39.84
CA PHE A 207 13.13 -11.84 40.00
C PHE A 207 12.24 -10.70 39.48
N VAL A 208 12.52 -9.45 39.85
CA VAL A 208 11.74 -8.28 39.41
C VAL A 208 11.84 -8.06 37.91
N VAL A 209 13.04 -8.13 37.32
CA VAL A 209 13.27 -7.89 35.89
C VAL A 209 12.60 -8.94 35.00
N ASN A 210 12.47 -10.18 35.45
CA ASN A 210 11.81 -11.25 34.69
C ASN A 210 10.28 -11.34 34.88
N LEU A 211 9.66 -10.47 35.70
CA LEU A 211 8.21 -10.45 35.84
C LEU A 211 7.57 -9.90 34.57
N LYS A 212 6.61 -10.65 33.99
CA LYS A 212 5.82 -10.19 32.82
C LYS A 212 5.13 -8.84 33.06
N TYR A 213 4.73 -8.56 34.31
CA TYR A 213 4.13 -7.28 34.69
C TYR A 213 5.13 -6.11 34.71
N PHE A 214 6.42 -6.38 34.95
CA PHE A 214 7.45 -5.35 34.94
C PHE A 214 7.65 -4.80 33.52
N ASP A 215 7.69 -5.69 32.52
CA ASP A 215 7.77 -5.29 31.11
C ASP A 215 6.53 -4.53 30.64
N PHE A 216 5.33 -4.97 31.04
CA PHE A 216 4.09 -4.24 30.73
C PHE A 216 4.05 -2.86 31.41
N PHE A 217 4.44 -2.78 32.69
CA PHE A 217 4.47 -1.52 33.44
C PHE A 217 5.40 -0.50 32.78
N ILE A 218 6.64 -0.89 32.47
CA ILE A 218 7.58 0.03 31.83
C ILE A 218 7.13 0.39 30.40
N MET A 219 6.41 -0.49 29.69
CA MET A 219 5.83 -0.17 28.38
C MET A 219 4.79 0.96 28.51
N VAL A 220 3.89 0.89 29.49
CA VAL A 220 2.92 1.96 29.79
C VAL A 220 3.63 3.27 30.14
N VAL A 221 4.70 3.21 30.94
CA VAL A 221 5.51 4.40 31.28
C VAL A 221 6.18 5.02 30.06
N ILE A 222 6.71 4.21 29.15
CA ILE A 222 7.28 4.69 27.87
C ILE A 222 6.19 5.38 27.03
N SER A 223 4.99 4.79 26.92
CA SER A 223 3.88 5.39 26.19
C SER A 223 3.45 6.73 26.80
N LEU A 224 3.28 6.82 28.12
CA LEU A 224 2.94 8.07 28.80
C LEU A 224 4.04 9.13 28.66
N SER A 225 5.31 8.73 28.76
CA SER A 225 6.44 9.63 28.52
C SER A 225 6.49 10.15 27.09
N SER A 226 6.09 9.34 26.11
CA SER A 226 6.07 9.73 24.70
C SER A 226 4.91 10.70 24.42
N ILE A 227 3.75 10.45 25.02
CA ILE A 227 2.59 11.36 24.96
C ILE A 227 2.92 12.71 25.61
N ALA A 228 3.64 12.70 26.74
CA ALA A 228 4.09 13.93 27.40
C ALA A 228 5.01 14.77 26.47
N LEU A 229 5.94 14.13 25.76
CA LEU A 229 6.83 14.79 24.81
C LEU A 229 6.05 15.36 23.60
N ALA A 230 5.06 14.61 23.09
CA ALA A 230 4.16 15.09 22.04
C ALA A 230 3.22 16.21 22.50
N ALA A 231 3.04 16.35 23.81
CA ALA A 231 2.24 17.39 24.40
C ALA A 231 3.08 18.62 24.79
N GLU A 232 4.37 18.70 24.51
CA GLU A 232 5.15 19.91 24.79
C GLU A 232 4.73 21.08 23.87
N ASP A 233 4.69 22.29 24.42
CA ASP A 233 4.51 23.51 23.61
C ASP A 233 5.89 24.05 23.22
N PRO A 234 6.27 24.03 21.93
CA PRO A 234 7.60 24.46 21.51
C PRO A 234 7.76 25.98 21.47
N VAL A 235 6.68 26.76 21.52
CA VAL A 235 6.71 28.23 21.36
C VAL A 235 6.84 28.92 22.71
N ASP A 236 5.98 28.60 23.69
CA ASP A 236 5.99 29.22 25.02
C ASP A 236 6.63 28.31 26.08
N GLU A 237 7.92 28.50 26.34
CA GLU A 237 8.68 27.72 27.32
C GLU A 237 8.14 27.85 28.76
N ASN A 238 7.49 28.97 29.10
CA ASN A 238 7.04 29.26 30.47
C ASN A 238 5.56 28.92 30.71
N SER A 239 4.90 28.27 29.76
CA SER A 239 3.50 27.87 29.88
C SER A 239 3.27 26.95 31.09
N PHE A 240 2.08 27.07 31.71
CA PHE A 240 1.64 26.17 32.79
C PHE A 240 1.71 24.70 32.35
N ARG A 241 1.36 24.42 31.09
CA ARG A 241 1.41 23.08 30.49
C ARG A 241 2.84 22.52 30.52
N ASN A 242 3.82 23.32 30.09
CA ASN A 242 5.23 22.91 30.08
C ASN A 242 5.78 22.73 31.50
N THR A 243 5.35 23.55 32.44
CA THR A 243 5.69 23.39 33.87
C THR A 243 5.19 22.04 34.42
N VAL A 244 3.95 21.66 34.12
CA VAL A 244 3.38 20.36 34.52
C VAL A 244 4.11 19.20 33.84
N LEU A 245 4.40 19.31 32.54
CA LEU A 245 5.12 18.30 31.78
C LEU A 245 6.54 18.08 32.29
N MET A 246 7.21 19.13 32.77
CA MET A 246 8.53 19.04 33.39
C MET A 246 8.51 18.15 34.65
N TYR A 247 7.49 18.26 35.50
CA TYR A 247 7.36 17.38 36.67
C TYR A 247 7.13 15.91 36.28
N PHE A 248 6.32 15.67 35.24
CA PHE A 248 6.15 14.31 34.71
C PHE A 248 7.46 13.75 34.16
N ASP A 249 8.26 14.58 33.49
CA ASP A 249 9.56 14.18 32.96
C ASP A 249 10.57 13.79 34.06
N TYR A 250 10.54 14.48 35.21
CA TYR A 250 11.31 14.07 36.38
C TYR A 250 10.86 12.72 36.94
N ALA A 251 9.55 12.49 37.03
CA ALA A 251 9.00 11.21 37.47
C ALA A 251 9.40 10.06 36.53
N PHE A 252 9.27 10.25 35.21
CA PHE A 252 9.65 9.25 34.21
C PHE A 252 11.15 8.96 34.22
N THR A 253 11.99 10.00 34.33
CA THR A 253 13.44 9.84 34.40
C THR A 253 13.87 9.07 35.66
N GLY A 254 13.17 9.28 36.80
CA GLY A 254 13.34 8.48 38.00
C GLY A 254 13.04 6.99 37.78
N VAL A 255 11.89 6.67 37.15
CA VAL A 255 11.52 5.29 36.82
C VAL A 255 12.56 4.62 35.91
N PHE A 256 13.03 5.31 34.87
CA PHE A 256 14.06 4.77 33.97
C PHE A 256 15.42 4.61 34.63
N THR A 257 15.77 5.47 35.59
CA THR A 257 16.98 5.32 36.39
C THR A 257 16.91 4.06 37.25
N VAL A 258 15.76 3.77 37.87
CA VAL A 258 15.55 2.54 38.63
C VAL A 258 15.58 1.31 37.71
N GLU A 259 14.97 1.37 36.53
CA GLU A 259 15.07 0.32 35.50
C GLU A 259 16.53 0.02 35.14
N MET A 260 17.31 1.05 34.83
CA MET A 260 18.74 0.93 34.49
C MET A 260 19.53 0.28 35.63
N LEU A 261 19.34 0.75 36.87
CA LEU A 261 20.06 0.21 38.04
C LEU A 261 19.70 -1.26 38.29
N LEU A 262 18.43 -1.63 38.19
CA LEU A 262 17.99 -3.04 38.34
C LEU A 262 18.64 -3.94 37.30
N LYS A 263 18.71 -3.51 36.03
CA LYS A 263 19.34 -4.27 34.95
C LYS A 263 20.86 -4.34 35.08
N VAL A 264 21.51 -3.25 35.50
CA VAL A 264 22.97 -3.22 35.75
C VAL A 264 23.36 -4.14 36.92
N MET A 265 22.53 -4.21 37.96
CA MET A 265 22.75 -5.15 39.07
C MET A 265 22.59 -6.62 38.65
N ASP A 266 21.64 -6.91 37.75
CA ASP A 266 21.37 -8.26 37.25
C ASP A 266 22.45 -8.77 36.25
N LEU A 267 22.69 -7.99 35.20
CA LEU A 267 23.50 -8.34 34.03
C LEU A 267 24.98 -7.93 34.16
N GLY A 268 25.31 -6.97 35.03
CA GLY A 268 26.66 -6.38 35.12
C GLY A 268 26.92 -5.29 34.09
N ILE A 269 28.08 -4.61 34.17
CA ILE A 269 28.37 -3.37 33.42
C ILE A 269 28.96 -3.63 32.02
N ILE A 270 30.22 -4.09 31.89
CA ILE A 270 30.94 -4.17 30.59
C ILE A 270 31.72 -5.49 30.35
N LEU A 271 32.23 -6.14 31.40
CA LEU A 271 33.33 -7.12 31.29
C LEU A 271 32.93 -8.54 30.81
N HIS A 272 31.69 -8.99 31.01
CA HIS A 272 31.26 -10.35 30.66
C HIS A 272 30.42 -10.41 29.36
N PRO A 273 30.47 -11.51 28.58
CA PRO A 273 29.53 -11.74 27.49
C PRO A 273 28.11 -11.82 28.08
N GLY A 274 27.21 -10.93 27.65
CA GLY A 274 25.88 -10.73 28.25
C GLY A 274 25.75 -9.53 29.21
N SER A 275 26.79 -8.69 29.35
CA SER A 275 26.73 -7.47 30.18
C SER A 275 25.81 -6.39 29.61
N TYR A 276 25.26 -5.54 30.49
CA TYR A 276 24.28 -4.50 30.14
C TYR A 276 24.72 -3.59 28.98
N LEU A 277 25.94 -3.02 29.01
CA LEU A 277 26.38 -2.06 27.99
C LEU A 277 26.83 -2.67 26.65
N ARG A 278 26.97 -4.00 26.57
CA ARG A 278 27.30 -4.67 25.30
C ARG A 278 26.06 -4.87 24.40
N GLU A 279 24.87 -4.82 24.98
CA GLU A 279 23.63 -4.90 24.21
C GLU A 279 23.24 -3.51 23.68
N PHE A 280 23.10 -3.36 22.36
CA PHE A 280 22.80 -2.08 21.68
C PHE A 280 21.61 -1.33 22.30
N TRP A 281 20.52 -2.04 22.58
CA TRP A 281 19.30 -1.46 23.16
C TRP A 281 19.49 -0.91 24.57
N ASN A 282 20.31 -1.58 25.38
CA ASN A 282 20.60 -1.15 26.75
C ASN A 282 21.61 0.00 26.76
N PHE A 283 22.56 0.02 25.81
CA PHE A 283 23.46 1.15 25.62
C PHE A 283 22.69 2.43 25.25
N MET A 284 21.77 2.35 24.29
CA MET A 284 20.91 3.48 23.91
C MET A 284 20.06 3.98 25.10
N ASP A 285 19.52 3.06 25.90
CA ASP A 285 18.79 3.40 27.13
C ASP A 285 19.67 4.15 28.14
N ALA A 286 20.88 3.64 28.39
CA ALA A 286 21.85 4.27 29.27
C ALA A 286 22.17 5.72 28.83
N VAL A 287 22.38 5.95 27.54
CA VAL A 287 22.62 7.29 26.99
C VAL A 287 21.45 8.23 27.28
N VAL A 288 20.22 7.80 27.03
CA VAL A 288 19.01 8.63 27.28
C VAL A 288 18.87 8.98 28.76
N VAL A 289 19.07 8.01 29.65
CA VAL A 289 18.96 8.22 31.11
C VAL A 289 20.08 9.12 31.63
N ILE A 290 21.33 8.90 31.19
CA ILE A 290 22.49 9.70 31.60
C ILE A 290 22.34 11.14 31.10
N CYS A 291 21.98 11.37 29.83
CA CYS A 291 21.77 12.71 29.31
C CYS A 291 20.64 13.45 30.04
N ALA A 292 19.56 12.75 30.41
CA ALA A 292 18.48 13.33 31.21
C ALA A 292 18.94 13.69 32.63
N ALA A 293 19.72 12.81 33.28
CA ALA A 293 20.28 13.08 34.61
C ALA A 293 21.27 14.25 34.60
N VAL A 294 22.09 14.37 33.55
CA VAL A 294 23.01 15.50 33.35
C VAL A 294 22.24 16.80 33.18
N SER A 295 21.19 16.82 32.35
CA SER A 295 20.31 17.99 32.20
C SER A 295 19.69 18.43 33.52
N PHE A 296 19.29 17.48 34.38
CA PHE A 296 18.74 17.77 35.70
C PHE A 296 19.80 18.32 36.68
N GLY A 297 21.01 17.75 36.66
CA GLY A 297 22.13 18.22 37.48
C GLY A 297 22.52 19.68 37.17
N PHE A 298 22.43 20.08 35.90
CA PHE A 298 22.65 21.47 35.49
C PHE A 298 21.52 22.42 35.90
N ASP A 299 20.25 21.99 35.91
CA ASP A 299 19.12 22.82 36.37
C ASP A 299 19.14 23.09 37.89
N ILE A 300 19.60 22.13 38.70
CA ILE A 300 19.74 22.31 40.16
C ILE A 300 20.94 23.21 40.50
N GLY A 301 22.01 23.13 39.72
CA GLY A 301 23.21 23.95 39.87
C GLY A 301 23.05 25.34 39.26
N LYS A 302 22.42 26.28 39.97
CA LYS A 302 22.17 27.70 39.58
C LYS A 302 23.41 28.56 39.19
N LYS A 303 24.55 28.02 38.75
CA LYS A 303 25.81 28.76 38.55
C LYS A 303 26.60 28.55 37.25
N ALA A 304 26.08 27.88 36.23
CA ALA A 304 26.75 27.80 34.93
C ALA A 304 25.93 28.47 33.81
N GLN A 305 26.12 29.78 33.65
CA GLN A 305 25.50 30.62 32.62
C GLN A 305 26.13 30.44 31.22
N THR A 306 26.71 29.27 30.92
CA THR A 306 27.34 29.02 29.62
C THR A 306 26.76 27.76 28.99
N ASN A 307 25.96 27.99 27.94
CA ASN A 307 25.40 27.04 26.97
C ASN A 307 23.96 26.53 27.24
N LEU A 308 23.01 27.48 27.33
CA LEU A 308 21.56 27.21 27.24
C LEU A 308 21.14 26.49 25.94
N SER A 309 21.87 26.69 24.83
CA SER A 309 21.61 26.02 23.55
C SER A 309 21.96 24.53 23.58
N THR A 310 23.05 24.13 24.24
CA THR A 310 23.45 22.72 24.36
C THR A 310 22.49 21.91 25.23
N ILE A 311 21.89 22.53 26.25
CA ILE A 311 20.87 21.87 27.11
C ILE A 311 19.60 21.57 26.32
N LYS A 312 19.17 22.44 25.39
CA LYS A 312 18.02 22.18 24.50
C LYS A 312 18.29 20.98 23.58
N SER A 313 19.49 20.86 23.00
CA SER A 313 19.85 19.73 22.14
C SER A 313 19.89 18.38 22.90
N LEU A 314 20.26 18.37 24.18
CA LEU A 314 20.24 17.14 24.99
C LEU A 314 18.82 16.66 25.32
N ARG A 315 17.83 17.56 25.35
CA ARG A 315 16.41 17.20 25.53
C ARG A 315 15.85 16.45 24.32
N VAL A 316 16.36 16.72 23.11
CA VAL A 316 15.96 16.02 21.89
C VAL A 316 16.23 14.51 21.97
N LEU A 317 17.28 14.06 22.67
CA LEU A 317 17.60 12.63 22.83
C LEU A 317 16.49 11.83 23.54
N ARG A 318 15.58 12.50 24.27
CA ARG A 318 14.39 11.87 24.88
C ARG A 318 13.43 11.30 23.83
N VAL A 319 13.51 11.75 22.57
CA VAL A 319 12.73 11.21 21.45
C VAL A 319 13.08 9.76 21.10
N LEU A 320 14.21 9.24 21.61
CA LEU A 320 14.62 7.84 21.42
C LEU A 320 13.89 6.87 22.36
N ARG A 321 13.17 7.35 23.39
CA ARG A 321 12.44 6.51 24.36
C ARG A 321 11.42 5.53 23.71
N PRO A 322 10.62 5.92 22.70
CA PRO A 322 9.72 5.01 21.99
C PRO A 322 10.45 3.82 21.35
N LEU A 323 11.74 3.93 20.98
CA LEU A 323 12.53 2.84 20.39
C LEU A 323 12.67 1.63 21.31
N LYS A 324 12.51 1.81 22.62
CA LYS A 324 12.43 0.71 23.58
C LYS A 324 11.26 -0.24 23.34
N THR A 325 10.19 0.20 22.65
CA THR A 325 9.02 -0.65 22.38
C THR A 325 9.34 -1.75 21.36
N ILE A 326 10.25 -1.51 20.42
CA ILE A 326 10.69 -2.47 19.40
C ILE A 326 11.21 -3.76 20.06
N LYS A 327 12.17 -3.64 20.98
CA LYS A 327 12.73 -4.79 21.71
C LYS A 327 11.68 -5.61 22.47
N ARG A 328 10.57 -4.99 22.88
CA ARG A 328 9.57 -5.60 23.78
C ARG A 328 8.41 -6.26 23.04
N VAL A 329 8.21 -5.93 21.77
CA VAL A 329 7.19 -6.55 20.92
C VAL A 329 7.94 -7.44 19.91
N PRO A 330 8.00 -8.78 20.12
CA PRO A 330 8.81 -9.68 19.30
C PRO A 330 8.52 -9.56 17.80
N LYS A 331 7.25 -9.37 17.44
CA LYS A 331 6.83 -9.16 16.05
C LYS A 331 7.34 -7.85 15.45
N LEU A 332 7.37 -6.77 16.23
CA LEU A 332 7.93 -5.49 15.79
C LEU A 332 9.45 -5.56 15.70
N LYS A 333 10.10 -6.28 16.64
CA LYS A 333 11.53 -6.58 16.60
C LYS A 333 11.90 -7.34 15.33
N ALA A 334 11.18 -8.41 14.99
CA ALA A 334 11.42 -9.19 13.77
C ALA A 334 11.34 -8.32 12.51
N VAL A 335 10.30 -7.47 12.40
CA VAL A 335 10.17 -6.52 11.28
C VAL A 335 11.32 -5.51 11.25
N PHE A 336 11.71 -4.96 12.40
CA PHE A 336 12.83 -4.01 12.49
C PHE A 336 14.17 -4.68 12.12
N ASP A 337 14.43 -5.88 12.60
CA ASP A 337 15.66 -6.64 12.31
C ASP A 337 15.74 -6.96 10.81
N CYS A 338 14.62 -7.34 10.18
CA CYS A 338 14.52 -7.52 8.72
C CYS A 338 14.84 -6.21 7.96
N VAL A 339 14.28 -5.07 8.38
CA VAL A 339 14.57 -3.76 7.77
C VAL A 339 16.05 -3.35 7.94
N VAL A 340 16.67 -3.64 9.08
CA VAL A 340 18.09 -3.33 9.32
C VAL A 340 19.00 -4.23 8.50
N ASN A 341 18.64 -5.50 8.31
CA ASN A 341 19.39 -6.41 7.45
C ASN A 341 19.28 -6.00 5.98
N SER A 342 18.08 -5.67 5.49
CA SER A 342 17.91 -5.18 4.11
C SER A 342 18.65 -3.86 3.87
N LEU A 343 18.77 -3.00 4.89
CA LEU A 343 19.56 -1.76 4.79
C LEU A 343 21.04 -2.01 4.47
N LYS A 344 21.65 -3.08 5.00
CA LYS A 344 23.08 -3.39 4.75
C LYS A 344 23.34 -3.60 3.27
N ASN A 345 22.44 -4.31 2.59
CA ASN A 345 22.53 -4.59 1.17
C ASN A 345 22.25 -3.32 0.34
N VAL A 346 21.32 -2.48 0.79
CA VAL A 346 21.02 -1.19 0.15
C VAL A 346 22.15 -0.18 0.25
N ILE A 347 22.99 -0.21 1.30
CA ILE A 347 24.13 0.74 1.42
C ILE A 347 25.08 0.63 0.22
N ASN A 348 25.37 -0.59 -0.24
CA ASN A 348 26.23 -0.80 -1.42
C ASN A 348 25.65 -0.16 -2.68
N ILE A 349 24.34 -0.34 -2.87
CA ILE A 349 23.59 0.25 -3.98
C ILE A 349 23.53 1.78 -3.86
N LEU A 350 23.36 2.29 -2.64
CA LEU A 350 23.33 3.72 -2.33
C LEU A 350 24.67 4.40 -2.68
N ILE A 351 25.79 3.71 -2.49
CA ILE A 351 27.12 4.22 -2.89
C ILE A 351 27.17 4.43 -4.41
N VAL A 352 26.69 3.46 -5.19
CA VAL A 352 26.62 3.57 -6.66
C VAL A 352 25.70 4.71 -7.07
N TYR A 353 24.54 4.85 -6.41
CA TYR A 353 23.61 5.97 -6.61
C TYR A 353 24.29 7.33 -6.39
N ILE A 354 24.97 7.52 -5.25
CA ILE A 354 25.66 8.76 -4.91
C ILE A 354 26.76 9.07 -5.94
N LEU A 355 27.47 8.04 -6.44
CA LEU A 355 28.49 8.21 -7.47
C LEU A 355 27.90 8.73 -8.79
N PHE A 356 26.79 8.15 -9.26
CA PHE A 356 26.11 8.65 -10.47
C PHE A 356 25.56 10.05 -10.27
N GLN A 357 24.94 10.33 -9.12
CA GLN A 357 24.44 11.66 -8.79
C GLN A 357 25.58 12.69 -8.74
N PHE A 358 26.75 12.30 -8.21
CA PHE A 358 27.95 13.14 -8.19
C PHE A 358 28.46 13.45 -9.60
N ILE A 359 28.47 12.49 -10.53
CA ILE A 359 28.86 12.73 -11.93
C ILE A 359 27.94 13.79 -12.56
N PHE A 360 26.63 13.64 -12.45
CA PHE A 360 25.67 14.63 -12.98
C PHE A 360 25.77 15.98 -12.27
N ALA A 361 26.06 15.99 -10.96
CA ALA A 361 26.27 17.23 -10.21
C ALA A 361 27.50 17.98 -10.73
N VAL A 362 28.62 17.30 -10.98
CA VAL A 362 29.81 17.93 -11.56
C VAL A 362 29.50 18.50 -12.95
N ILE A 363 28.79 17.76 -13.80
CA ILE A 363 28.35 18.26 -15.12
C ILE A 363 27.48 19.52 -14.96
N ALA A 364 26.52 19.51 -14.04
CA ALA A 364 25.64 20.64 -13.80
C ALA A 364 26.41 21.88 -13.29
N VAL A 365 27.38 21.72 -12.39
CA VAL A 365 28.26 22.83 -11.96
C VAL A 365 29.02 23.39 -13.16
N GLN A 366 29.57 22.56 -14.04
CA GLN A 366 30.29 23.04 -15.23
C GLN A 366 29.38 23.81 -16.22
N LEU A 367 28.09 23.46 -16.28
CA LEU A 367 27.13 24.13 -17.17
C LEU A 367 26.58 25.43 -16.59
N PHE A 368 26.28 25.46 -15.29
CA PHE A 368 25.40 26.46 -14.67
C PHE A 368 26.02 27.29 -13.54
N ASN A 369 27.27 27.03 -13.13
CA ASN A 369 27.94 27.78 -12.06
C ASN A 369 27.93 29.29 -12.33
N GLY A 370 27.48 30.08 -11.35
CA GLY A 370 27.51 31.54 -11.41
C GLY A 370 26.39 32.19 -12.23
N LYS A 371 25.42 31.41 -12.74
CA LYS A 371 24.36 31.91 -13.64
C LYS A 371 22.96 31.98 -13.02
N PHE A 372 22.82 31.56 -11.76
CA PHE A 372 21.52 31.44 -11.06
C PHE A 372 21.21 32.67 -10.18
N PHE A 373 21.72 33.84 -10.57
CA PHE A 373 21.42 35.10 -9.88
C PHE A 373 20.27 35.83 -10.58
N TYR A 374 19.45 36.53 -9.79
CA TYR A 374 18.37 37.38 -10.29
C TYR A 374 18.22 38.64 -9.44
N CYS A 375 17.71 39.71 -10.05
CA CYS A 375 17.27 40.90 -9.33
C CYS A 375 15.78 40.74 -8.97
N THR A 376 15.35 41.29 -7.83
CA THR A 376 13.92 41.33 -7.48
C THR A 376 13.07 42.12 -8.49
N ASP A 377 13.68 43.02 -9.26
CA ASP A 377 13.07 43.73 -10.38
C ASP A 377 13.47 43.05 -11.70
N GLU A 378 12.48 42.49 -12.41
CA GLU A 378 12.67 41.78 -13.69
C GLU A 378 13.25 42.67 -14.80
N SER A 379 13.21 43.99 -14.66
CA SER A 379 13.77 44.91 -15.65
C SER A 379 15.29 45.07 -15.57
N LYS A 380 15.93 44.59 -14.48
CA LYS A 380 17.36 44.75 -14.22
C LYS A 380 18.10 43.42 -14.28
N PHE A 381 19.13 43.36 -15.12
CA PHE A 381 19.87 42.14 -15.42
C PHE A 381 21.30 42.13 -14.86
N THR A 382 21.79 43.20 -14.22
CA THR A 382 23.15 43.22 -13.64
C THR A 382 23.09 43.54 -12.16
N LYS A 383 24.11 43.09 -11.42
CA LYS A 383 24.24 43.38 -9.99
C LYS A 383 24.37 44.88 -9.73
N ASP A 384 25.11 45.59 -10.55
CA ASP A 384 25.35 47.04 -10.42
C ASP A 384 24.08 47.86 -10.70
N ASP A 385 23.19 47.38 -11.56
CA ASP A 385 21.90 48.03 -11.84
C ASP A 385 20.80 47.68 -10.81
N CYS A 386 21.01 46.64 -9.99
CA CYS A 386 20.04 46.12 -9.03
C CYS A 386 20.13 46.86 -7.68
N HIS A 387 19.98 48.19 -7.74
CA HIS A 387 19.95 49.06 -6.57
C HIS A 387 18.77 50.05 -6.64
N GLY A 388 18.35 50.56 -5.48
CA GLY A 388 17.21 51.48 -5.35
C GLY A 388 15.89 50.74 -5.10
N GLN A 389 14.77 51.40 -5.41
CA GLN A 389 13.42 50.87 -5.21
C GLN A 389 12.72 50.60 -6.53
N TYR A 390 11.81 49.62 -6.53
CA TYR A 390 10.92 49.30 -7.65
C TYR A 390 9.48 49.17 -7.14
N PHE A 391 8.52 49.34 -8.05
CA PHE A 391 7.10 49.27 -7.71
C PHE A 391 6.53 47.89 -8.06
N VAL A 392 5.88 47.25 -7.10
CA VAL A 392 5.09 46.04 -7.33
C VAL A 392 3.64 46.45 -7.54
N PHE A 393 3.04 45.93 -8.62
CA PHE A 393 1.64 46.17 -8.95
C PHE A 393 0.84 44.91 -8.66
N GLU A 394 0.13 44.88 -7.54
CA GLU A 394 -0.88 43.85 -7.28
C GLU A 394 -2.24 44.26 -7.89
N GLU A 395 -3.00 43.28 -8.38
CA GLU A 395 -4.29 43.54 -9.03
C GLU A 395 -5.30 44.19 -8.06
N GLY A 396 -5.46 45.51 -8.15
CA GLY A 396 -6.50 46.27 -7.46
C GLY A 396 -6.04 47.16 -6.31
N ASP A 397 -4.75 47.20 -5.99
CA ASP A 397 -4.18 48.02 -4.92
C ASP A 397 -3.16 49.08 -5.40
N THR A 398 -2.83 50.04 -4.54
CA THR A 398 -1.79 51.05 -4.82
C THR A 398 -0.42 50.39 -4.89
N PRO A 399 0.46 50.76 -5.84
CA PRO A 399 1.76 50.12 -5.99
C PRO A 399 2.64 50.33 -4.75
N GLU A 400 3.14 49.23 -4.19
CA GLU A 400 4.08 49.27 -3.07
C GLU A 400 5.52 49.41 -3.58
N ALA A 401 6.29 50.29 -2.94
CA ALA A 401 7.71 50.47 -3.24
C ALA A 401 8.53 49.46 -2.42
N LEU A 402 9.18 48.51 -3.10
CA LEU A 402 10.08 47.53 -2.50
C LEU A 402 11.53 47.81 -2.90
N ASP A 403 12.47 47.41 -2.06
CA ASP A 403 13.90 47.55 -2.36
C ASP A 403 14.36 46.50 -3.37
N ARG A 404 15.22 46.92 -4.32
CA ARG A 404 15.89 46.02 -5.25
C ARG A 404 17.00 45.25 -4.55
N LEU A 405 16.93 43.92 -4.63
CA LEU A 405 17.92 43.03 -4.03
C LEU A 405 18.43 42.02 -5.06
N TRP A 406 19.75 41.92 -5.20
CA TRP A 406 20.40 40.88 -6.00
C TRP A 406 20.45 39.58 -5.18
N LYS A 407 19.70 38.58 -5.60
CA LYS A 407 19.53 37.32 -4.87
C LYS A 407 19.91 36.12 -5.75
N THR A 408 20.35 35.05 -5.11
CA THR A 408 20.50 33.73 -5.74
C THR A 408 19.17 33.01 -5.76
N GLN A 409 18.93 32.22 -6.80
CA GLN A 409 17.84 31.25 -6.80
C GLN A 409 18.02 30.24 -5.66
N SER A 410 16.92 29.77 -5.07
CA SER A 410 16.95 28.85 -3.92
C SER A 410 17.60 27.51 -4.24
N PHE A 411 17.40 27.01 -5.46
CA PHE A 411 18.09 25.84 -6.02
C PHE A 411 19.04 26.33 -7.10
N HIS A 412 20.33 26.04 -6.93
CA HIS A 412 21.42 26.56 -7.75
C HIS A 412 22.55 25.55 -7.87
N TYR A 413 23.48 25.81 -8.80
CA TYR A 413 24.54 24.87 -9.20
C TYR A 413 25.97 25.43 -8.97
N ASP A 414 26.15 26.35 -8.01
CA ASP A 414 27.45 27.01 -7.81
C ASP A 414 28.51 26.09 -7.16
N ASN A 415 28.06 25.10 -6.39
CA ASN A 415 28.93 24.10 -5.79
C ASN A 415 28.31 22.71 -5.88
N VAL A 416 29.16 21.67 -5.78
CA VAL A 416 28.72 20.28 -5.98
C VAL A 416 27.66 19.86 -4.96
N MET A 417 27.73 20.33 -3.71
CA MET A 417 26.74 19.97 -2.68
C MET A 417 25.36 20.57 -2.95
N ALA A 418 25.31 21.84 -3.37
CA ALA A 418 24.08 22.52 -3.79
C ALA A 418 23.51 21.91 -5.09
N ALA A 419 24.39 21.53 -6.02
CA ALA A 419 24.02 20.80 -7.23
C ALA A 419 23.42 19.43 -6.91
N MET A 420 24.02 18.66 -5.99
CA MET A 420 23.48 17.38 -5.53
C MET A 420 22.12 17.54 -4.86
N LEU A 421 21.92 18.56 -4.01
CA LEU A 421 20.62 18.85 -3.40
C LEU A 421 19.57 19.22 -4.45
N THR A 422 19.93 20.05 -5.44
CA THR A 422 19.04 20.44 -6.52
C THR A 422 18.66 19.25 -7.39
N LEU A 423 19.63 18.40 -7.76
CA LEU A 423 19.36 17.16 -8.50
C LEU A 423 18.55 16.17 -7.69
N PHE A 424 18.73 16.11 -6.37
CA PHE A 424 17.90 15.29 -5.49
C PHE A 424 16.43 15.76 -5.51
N ALA A 425 16.17 17.07 -5.44
CA ALA A 425 14.82 17.62 -5.58
C ALA A 425 14.21 17.28 -6.97
N VAL A 426 14.99 17.46 -8.03
CA VAL A 426 14.59 17.10 -9.40
C VAL A 426 14.25 15.62 -9.53
N GLN A 427 15.06 14.75 -8.94
CA GLN A 427 14.84 13.30 -8.94
C GLN A 427 13.56 12.90 -8.21
N THR A 428 13.21 13.58 -7.12
CA THR A 428 11.96 13.31 -6.41
C THR A 428 10.72 13.69 -7.23
N GLY A 429 10.89 14.35 -8.38
CA GLY A 429 9.79 14.79 -9.23
C GLY A 429 9.02 15.98 -8.63
N GLU A 430 9.71 16.85 -7.89
CA GLU A 430 9.11 17.97 -7.15
C GLU A 430 9.93 19.24 -7.32
N GLY A 431 9.30 20.33 -7.75
CA GLY A 431 9.90 21.61 -8.05
C GLY A 431 10.82 21.62 -9.28
N TRP A 432 10.92 20.52 -10.04
CA TRP A 432 11.83 20.45 -11.19
C TRP A 432 11.44 21.34 -12.37
N PRO A 433 10.15 21.64 -12.64
CA PRO A 433 9.77 22.55 -13.72
C PRO A 433 10.33 23.95 -13.47
N GLN A 434 10.32 24.40 -12.20
CA GLN A 434 10.90 25.70 -11.82
C GLN A 434 12.42 25.72 -11.99
N VAL A 435 13.11 24.64 -11.56
CA VAL A 435 14.57 24.52 -11.72
C VAL A 435 14.94 24.49 -13.20
N LEU A 436 14.19 23.77 -14.03
CA LEU A 436 14.38 23.73 -15.47
C LEU A 436 14.15 25.11 -16.11
N GLN A 437 13.06 25.80 -15.77
CA GLN A 437 12.77 27.14 -16.31
C GLN A 437 13.89 28.12 -15.97
N ASN A 438 14.35 28.11 -14.71
CA ASN A 438 15.49 28.91 -14.27
C ASN A 438 16.76 28.57 -15.08
N SER A 439 16.98 27.28 -15.38
CA SER A 439 18.12 26.81 -16.19
C SER A 439 18.04 27.27 -17.64
N MET A 440 16.86 27.23 -18.26
CA MET A 440 16.64 27.71 -19.63
C MET A 440 16.77 29.23 -19.74
N ALA A 441 16.52 29.95 -18.64
CA ALA A 441 16.66 31.39 -18.55
C ALA A 441 18.10 31.85 -18.24
N THR A 442 19.03 30.94 -17.97
CA THR A 442 20.44 31.30 -17.68
C THR A 442 21.12 31.95 -18.88
N THR A 443 21.90 33.01 -18.64
CA THR A 443 22.61 33.77 -19.67
C THR A 443 24.13 33.60 -19.55
N GLN A 444 24.88 34.70 -19.46
CA GLN A 444 26.32 34.73 -19.22
C GLN A 444 26.61 34.95 -17.73
N ASP A 445 27.87 34.85 -17.34
CA ASP A 445 28.28 35.06 -15.95
C ASP A 445 27.92 36.50 -15.49
N ASP A 446 27.50 36.64 -14.24
CA ASP A 446 27.08 37.91 -13.60
C ASP A 446 25.89 38.64 -14.26
N HIS A 447 25.15 37.97 -15.14
CA HIS A 447 23.91 38.47 -15.74
C HIS A 447 22.68 37.74 -15.20
N GLY A 448 21.57 38.48 -15.12
CA GLY A 448 20.26 37.99 -14.70
C GLY A 448 19.60 37.11 -15.76
N PRO A 449 18.47 36.47 -15.39
CA PRO A 449 17.79 35.54 -16.27
C PRO A 449 17.11 36.26 -17.43
N ILE A 450 17.18 35.69 -18.62
CA ILE A 450 16.39 36.10 -19.79
C ILE A 450 15.56 34.90 -20.23
N GLN A 451 14.24 35.05 -20.20
CA GLN A 451 13.33 33.96 -20.54
C GLN A 451 13.62 33.39 -21.94
N ASN A 452 13.67 32.06 -22.04
CA ASN A 452 13.89 31.31 -23.28
C ASN A 452 15.23 31.57 -24.00
N TYR A 453 16.27 32.04 -23.29
CA TYR A 453 17.57 32.31 -23.90
C TYR A 453 18.31 31.03 -24.36
N ARG A 454 18.35 29.98 -23.52
CA ARG A 454 19.01 28.69 -23.84
C ARG A 454 18.10 27.50 -23.62
N ILE A 455 17.21 27.27 -24.58
CA ILE A 455 16.28 26.15 -24.55
C ILE A 455 17.02 24.81 -24.64
N GLU A 456 18.19 24.78 -25.27
CA GLU A 456 19.04 23.59 -25.39
C GLU A 456 19.41 22.94 -24.05
N MET A 457 19.41 23.71 -22.95
CA MET A 457 19.72 23.20 -21.61
C MET A 457 18.63 22.26 -21.07
N SER A 458 17.43 22.25 -21.66
CA SER A 458 16.37 21.28 -21.31
C SER A 458 16.77 19.83 -21.56
N ILE A 459 17.68 19.58 -22.52
CA ILE A 459 18.17 18.23 -22.84
C ILE A 459 18.86 17.58 -21.64
N PHE A 460 19.56 18.36 -20.82
CA PHE A 460 20.21 17.86 -19.60
C PHE A 460 19.19 17.18 -18.68
N TYR A 461 18.06 17.84 -18.44
CA TYR A 461 16.99 17.31 -17.58
C TYR A 461 16.27 16.14 -18.23
N ILE A 462 16.03 16.17 -19.55
CA ILE A 462 15.42 15.04 -20.27
C ILE A 462 16.32 13.79 -20.15
N VAL A 463 17.63 13.92 -20.38
CA VAL A 463 18.57 12.80 -20.23
C VAL A 463 18.60 12.31 -18.79
N TYR A 464 18.61 13.23 -17.82
CA TYR A 464 18.54 12.88 -16.40
C TYR A 464 17.26 12.08 -16.07
N PHE A 465 16.08 12.53 -16.52
CA PHE A 465 14.80 11.85 -16.32
C PHE A 465 14.63 10.54 -17.09
N VAL A 466 15.42 10.30 -18.13
CA VAL A 466 15.44 9.00 -18.80
C VAL A 466 16.38 8.04 -18.08
N VAL A 467 17.64 8.43 -17.91
CA VAL A 467 18.70 7.57 -17.35
C VAL A 467 18.42 7.22 -15.89
N PHE A 468 17.94 8.18 -15.11
CA PHE A 468 17.82 8.01 -13.67
C PHE A 468 16.73 7.01 -13.25
N PRO A 469 15.50 7.04 -13.81
CA PRO A 469 14.50 6.01 -13.54
C PRO A 469 14.96 4.60 -13.92
N PHE A 470 15.68 4.41 -15.05
CA PHE A 470 16.25 3.09 -15.39
C PHE A 470 17.16 2.55 -14.28
N PHE A 471 18.05 3.40 -13.75
CA PHE A 471 18.90 3.02 -12.64
C PHE A 471 18.08 2.71 -11.38
N PHE A 472 17.07 3.53 -11.07
CA PHE A 472 16.19 3.30 -9.93
C PHE A 472 15.38 2.00 -10.04
N VAL A 473 14.94 1.61 -11.24
CA VAL A 473 14.30 0.29 -11.49
C VAL A 473 15.25 -0.82 -11.09
N ASN A 474 16.51 -0.74 -11.50
CA ASN A 474 17.49 -1.79 -11.21
C ASN A 474 17.77 -1.91 -9.70
N ILE A 475 17.81 -0.79 -8.98
CA ILE A 475 17.88 -0.77 -7.50
C ILE A 475 16.66 -1.47 -6.89
N PHE A 476 15.48 -1.11 -7.38
CA PHE A 476 14.21 -1.64 -6.88
C PHE A 476 14.12 -3.16 -7.07
N VAL A 477 14.50 -3.65 -8.26
CA VAL A 477 14.56 -5.09 -8.56
C VAL A 477 15.55 -5.79 -7.63
N ALA A 478 16.76 -5.27 -7.50
CA ALA A 478 17.78 -5.88 -6.64
C ALA A 478 17.30 -6.00 -5.19
N LEU A 479 16.61 -4.98 -4.67
CA LEU A 479 16.03 -5.03 -3.32
C LEU A 479 14.97 -6.13 -3.21
N ILE A 480 14.05 -6.23 -4.19
CA ILE A 480 13.04 -7.30 -4.22
C ILE A 480 13.70 -8.67 -4.18
N ILE A 481 14.72 -8.92 -5.00
CA ILE A 481 15.42 -10.22 -5.05
C ILE A 481 16.00 -10.58 -3.70
N ILE A 482 16.74 -9.65 -3.09
CA ILE A 482 17.38 -9.86 -1.80
C ILE A 482 16.33 -10.21 -0.74
N THR A 483 15.23 -9.45 -0.69
CA THR A 483 14.14 -9.74 0.25
C THR A 483 13.41 -11.05 -0.07
N PHE A 484 13.31 -11.41 -1.35
CA PHE A 484 12.69 -12.65 -1.80
C PHE A 484 13.54 -13.87 -1.41
N GLN A 485 14.86 -13.78 -1.54
CA GLN A 485 15.80 -14.80 -1.08
C GLN A 485 15.77 -14.92 0.44
N GLU A 486 15.98 -13.82 1.17
CA GLU A 486 16.02 -13.83 2.64
C GLU A 486 14.71 -14.36 3.25
N GLN A 487 13.54 -13.98 2.72
CA GLN A 487 12.25 -14.47 3.21
C GLN A 487 11.90 -15.86 2.66
N GLY A 488 12.27 -16.15 1.41
CA GLY A 488 12.04 -17.45 0.78
C GLY A 488 12.80 -18.56 1.49
N GLU A 489 14.08 -18.36 1.83
CA GLU A 489 14.89 -19.31 2.59
C GLU A 489 14.35 -19.54 4.00
N ALA A 490 13.89 -18.48 4.67
CA ALA A 490 13.31 -18.58 6.01
C ALA A 490 11.97 -19.34 6.01
N GLU A 491 11.15 -19.20 4.97
CA GLU A 491 9.91 -19.97 4.80
C GLU A 491 10.18 -21.43 4.38
N LEU A 492 11.19 -21.68 3.54
CA LEU A 492 11.61 -23.04 3.11
C LEU A 492 12.18 -23.89 4.25
N GLN A 493 12.80 -23.25 5.25
CA GLN A 493 13.29 -23.96 6.45
C GLN A 493 12.15 -24.52 7.33
N ASP A 494 10.90 -24.05 7.18
CA ASP A 494 9.82 -24.31 8.14
C ASP A 494 8.84 -25.46 7.75
N GLY A 495 9.14 -26.30 6.73
CA GLY A 495 8.57 -27.66 6.66
C GLY A 495 8.42 -28.36 5.30
N GLU A 496 8.23 -29.69 5.35
CA GLU A 496 7.96 -30.60 4.21
C GLU A 496 6.67 -30.31 3.41
N ILE A 497 5.85 -29.34 3.81
CA ILE A 497 4.51 -29.07 3.25
C ILE A 497 4.50 -27.68 2.62
N ASP A 498 4.14 -27.61 1.34
CA ASP A 498 4.05 -26.36 0.58
C ASP A 498 3.01 -25.39 1.17
N LYS A 499 3.22 -24.08 1.00
CA LYS A 499 2.35 -23.01 1.53
C LYS A 499 0.91 -23.12 1.03
N ASN A 500 0.73 -23.54 -0.24
CA ASN A 500 -0.59 -23.83 -0.79
C ASN A 500 -1.28 -25.00 -0.08
N GLN A 501 -0.52 -26.07 0.22
CA GLN A 501 -1.04 -27.21 0.96
C GLN A 501 -1.39 -26.81 2.40
N LYS A 502 -0.52 -26.07 3.08
CA LYS A 502 -0.76 -25.53 4.43
C LYS A 502 -2.04 -24.71 4.49
N SER A 503 -2.23 -23.76 3.58
CA SER A 503 -3.43 -22.91 3.49
C SER A 503 -4.73 -23.70 3.27
N CYS A 504 -4.71 -24.71 2.40
CA CYS A 504 -5.89 -25.58 2.19
C CYS A 504 -6.19 -26.47 3.41
N ILE A 505 -5.16 -26.97 4.10
CA ILE A 505 -5.33 -27.74 5.35
C ILE A 505 -5.87 -26.84 6.46
N ASP A 506 -5.32 -25.63 6.61
CA ASP A 506 -5.81 -24.59 7.54
C ASP A 506 -7.29 -24.29 7.33
N PHE A 507 -7.69 -24.08 6.07
CA PHE A 507 -9.09 -23.88 5.73
C PHE A 507 -9.95 -25.07 6.17
N THR A 508 -9.49 -26.30 5.92
CA THR A 508 -10.25 -27.51 6.26
C THR A 508 -10.41 -27.69 7.77
N ILE A 509 -9.36 -27.39 8.55
CA ILE A 509 -9.39 -27.43 10.02
C ILE A 509 -10.38 -26.37 10.57
N GLY A 510 -10.42 -25.19 9.95
CA GLY A 510 -11.31 -24.09 10.34
C GLY A 510 -12.74 -24.19 9.81
N ALA A 511 -12.96 -24.94 8.72
CA ALA A 511 -14.22 -24.99 8.00
C ALA A 511 -15.33 -25.65 8.83
N LYS A 512 -16.52 -25.06 8.75
CA LYS A 512 -17.75 -25.61 9.35
C LYS A 512 -18.88 -25.55 8.32
N PRO A 513 -19.82 -26.51 8.36
CA PRO A 513 -20.97 -26.47 7.48
C PRO A 513 -21.77 -25.19 7.71
N LEU A 514 -22.16 -24.54 6.61
CA LEU A 514 -22.91 -23.29 6.65
C LEU A 514 -24.39 -23.59 6.90
N GLU A 515 -24.94 -23.05 7.98
CA GLU A 515 -26.36 -23.17 8.30
C GLU A 515 -27.17 -22.18 7.44
N ARG A 516 -28.01 -22.69 6.54
CA ARG A 516 -28.92 -21.86 5.75
C ARG A 516 -30.28 -21.85 6.43
N TYR A 517 -30.62 -20.72 7.08
CA TYR A 517 -31.89 -20.62 7.79
C TYR A 517 -33.08 -20.82 6.85
N MET A 518 -33.83 -21.90 7.07
CA MET A 518 -35.10 -22.19 6.41
C MET A 518 -36.21 -22.28 7.47
N PRO A 519 -37.35 -21.58 7.31
CA PRO A 519 -38.47 -21.73 8.23
C PRO A 519 -39.05 -23.15 8.19
N ASN A 520 -39.10 -23.85 9.34
CA ASN A 520 -39.53 -25.26 9.45
C ASN A 520 -40.97 -25.57 8.97
N LYS A 521 -41.83 -24.55 8.84
CA LYS A 521 -43.26 -24.71 8.49
C LYS A 521 -43.54 -24.12 7.10
N PRO A 522 -43.72 -24.93 6.04
CA PRO A 522 -43.89 -24.44 4.66
C PRO A 522 -45.18 -23.64 4.44
N ASN A 523 -46.23 -23.89 5.23
CA ASN A 523 -47.50 -23.14 5.15
C ASN A 523 -47.55 -21.86 6.01
N SER A 524 -46.46 -21.50 6.69
CA SER A 524 -46.42 -20.29 7.52
C SER A 524 -46.27 -19.02 6.67
N PHE A 525 -46.89 -17.92 7.12
CA PHE A 525 -46.64 -16.58 6.57
C PHE A 525 -45.13 -16.25 6.53
N LYS A 526 -44.37 -16.69 7.54
CA LYS A 526 -42.91 -16.53 7.61
C LYS A 526 -42.19 -17.19 6.42
N TYR A 527 -42.63 -18.37 5.99
CA TYR A 527 -42.05 -19.07 4.83
C TYR A 527 -42.34 -18.34 3.52
N LYS A 528 -43.55 -17.79 3.36
CA LYS A 528 -43.90 -16.98 2.19
C LYS A 528 -43.05 -15.71 2.09
N VAL A 529 -42.84 -15.00 3.20
CA VAL A 529 -41.98 -13.81 3.26
C VAL A 529 -40.52 -14.19 3.00
N TRP A 530 -40.01 -15.24 3.64
CA TRP A 530 -38.66 -15.73 3.41
C TRP A 530 -38.41 -16.09 1.94
N ARG A 531 -39.37 -16.76 1.29
CA ARG A 531 -39.27 -17.11 -0.14
C ARG A 531 -39.19 -15.87 -1.05
N ILE A 532 -39.87 -14.77 -0.71
CA ILE A 532 -39.77 -13.51 -1.45
C ILE A 532 -38.40 -12.85 -1.21
N VAL A 533 -37.99 -12.72 0.05
CA VAL A 533 -36.75 -12.03 0.43
C VAL A 533 -35.50 -12.73 -0.13
N VAL A 534 -35.50 -14.06 -0.21
CA VAL A 534 -34.38 -14.86 -0.74
C VAL A 534 -34.43 -15.00 -2.27
N SER A 535 -35.48 -14.51 -2.93
CA SER A 535 -35.62 -14.64 -4.39
C SER A 535 -34.68 -13.69 -5.15
N THR A 536 -34.12 -14.17 -6.27
CA THR A 536 -33.25 -13.36 -7.13
C THR A 536 -33.91 -12.09 -7.68
N PRO A 537 -35.22 -12.05 -8.03
CA PRO A 537 -35.85 -10.81 -8.50
C PRO A 537 -35.94 -9.74 -7.41
N PHE A 538 -36.13 -10.14 -6.14
CA PHE A 538 -36.14 -9.20 -5.01
C PHE A 538 -34.76 -8.57 -4.81
N GLU A 539 -33.68 -9.35 -4.93
CA GLU A 539 -32.31 -8.84 -4.86
C GLU A 539 -31.99 -7.83 -5.99
N TYR A 540 -32.39 -8.12 -7.23
CA TYR A 540 -32.25 -7.18 -8.35
C TYR A 540 -33.08 -5.91 -8.18
N PHE A 541 -34.29 -6.03 -7.60
CA PHE A 541 -35.13 -4.86 -7.30
C PHE A 541 -34.45 -3.91 -6.31
N ILE A 542 -33.90 -4.44 -5.20
CA ILE A 542 -33.15 -3.63 -4.23
C ILE A 542 -31.90 -3.01 -4.86
N MET A 543 -31.20 -3.75 -5.72
CA MET A 543 -30.05 -3.21 -6.46
C MET A 543 -30.43 -1.99 -7.31
N MET A 544 -31.51 -2.08 -8.08
CA MET A 544 -31.98 -0.95 -8.89
C MET A 544 -32.35 0.26 -8.02
N LEU A 545 -32.98 0.06 -6.86
CA LEU A 545 -33.25 1.14 -5.91
C LEU A 545 -31.97 1.83 -5.40
N ILE A 546 -30.90 1.07 -5.16
CA ILE A 546 -29.59 1.63 -4.75
C ILE A 546 -29.00 2.47 -5.88
N VAL A 547 -29.02 1.97 -7.12
CA VAL A 547 -28.51 2.70 -8.29
C VAL A 547 -29.29 4.01 -8.49
N PHE A 548 -30.62 3.97 -8.46
CA PHE A 548 -31.44 5.18 -8.58
C PHE A 548 -31.21 6.16 -7.42
N ASN A 549 -31.08 5.66 -6.18
CA ASN A 549 -30.76 6.52 -5.05
C ASN A 549 -29.39 7.19 -5.21
N THR A 550 -28.41 6.48 -5.78
CA THR A 550 -27.08 7.03 -6.05
C THR A 550 -27.11 8.11 -7.13
N LEU A 551 -27.85 7.89 -8.22
CA LEU A 551 -28.04 8.91 -9.26
C LEU A 551 -28.67 10.18 -8.67
N LEU A 552 -29.65 10.05 -7.77
CA LEU A 552 -30.24 11.21 -7.09
C LEU A 552 -29.23 11.96 -6.22
N LEU A 553 -28.29 11.28 -5.56
CA LEU A 553 -27.22 11.94 -4.80
C LEU A 553 -26.28 12.73 -5.74
N MET A 554 -26.02 12.22 -6.95
CA MET A 554 -25.18 12.89 -7.95
C MET A 554 -25.83 14.14 -8.57
N MET A 555 -27.15 14.22 -8.57
CA MET A 555 -27.88 15.34 -9.21
C MET A 555 -27.87 16.65 -8.39
N LYS A 556 -27.35 16.65 -7.16
CA LYS A 556 -27.31 17.84 -6.30
C LYS A 556 -26.24 18.85 -6.77
N TYR A 557 -26.60 20.12 -6.92
CA TYR A 557 -25.68 21.20 -7.32
C TYR A 557 -25.82 22.46 -6.44
N ASP A 558 -24.81 23.34 -6.49
CA ASP A 558 -24.78 24.60 -5.74
C ASP A 558 -25.77 25.63 -6.33
N LYS A 559 -26.43 26.42 -5.47
CA LYS A 559 -27.48 27.40 -5.86
C LYS A 559 -28.70 26.81 -6.59
N GLN A 560 -29.03 25.54 -6.33
CA GLN A 560 -30.26 24.93 -6.83
C GLN A 560 -31.53 25.60 -6.29
N SER A 561 -32.62 25.58 -7.07
CA SER A 561 -33.90 26.15 -6.67
C SER A 561 -34.48 25.47 -5.42
N SER A 562 -35.21 26.22 -4.60
CA SER A 562 -35.84 25.70 -3.37
C SER A 562 -36.81 24.56 -3.66
N LEU A 563 -37.57 24.65 -4.76
CA LEU A 563 -38.44 23.59 -5.26
C LEU A 563 -37.64 22.30 -5.54
N TYR A 564 -36.54 22.42 -6.29
CA TYR A 564 -35.70 21.28 -6.65
C TYR A 564 -35.08 20.61 -5.41
N LYS A 565 -34.60 21.42 -4.46
CA LYS A 565 -34.07 20.95 -3.17
C LYS A 565 -35.13 20.16 -2.39
N ASN A 566 -36.37 20.66 -2.33
CA ASN A 566 -37.46 20.01 -1.61
C ASN A 566 -37.89 18.70 -2.29
N THR A 567 -38.01 18.69 -3.63
CA THR A 567 -38.30 17.47 -4.41
C THR A 567 -37.24 16.39 -4.17
N LEU A 568 -35.96 16.76 -4.19
CA LEU A 568 -34.87 15.82 -3.91
C LEU A 568 -34.91 15.33 -2.45
N GLY A 569 -35.34 16.17 -1.52
CA GLY A 569 -35.61 15.80 -0.12
C GLY A 569 -36.69 14.73 0.00
N TYR A 570 -37.86 14.95 -0.61
CA TYR A 570 -38.97 13.98 -0.59
C TYR A 570 -38.62 12.66 -1.25
N MET A 571 -37.91 12.68 -2.38
CA MET A 571 -37.41 11.45 -3.01
C MET A 571 -36.47 10.68 -2.07
N ASN A 572 -35.55 11.36 -1.39
CA ASN A 572 -34.64 10.72 -0.43
C ASN A 572 -35.36 10.07 0.76
N ILE A 573 -36.44 10.69 1.26
CA ILE A 573 -37.31 10.08 2.27
C ILE A 573 -37.98 8.83 1.70
N GLY A 574 -38.50 8.89 0.47
CA GLY A 574 -39.09 7.73 -0.22
C GLY A 574 -38.14 6.54 -0.38
N PHE A 575 -36.86 6.78 -0.74
CA PHE A 575 -35.86 5.71 -0.76
C PHE A 575 -35.57 5.16 0.64
N THR A 576 -35.49 6.03 1.64
CA THR A 576 -35.26 5.62 3.03
C THR A 576 -36.41 4.74 3.54
N SER A 577 -37.66 5.07 3.23
CA SER A 577 -38.79 4.21 3.58
C SER A 577 -38.74 2.85 2.87
N MET A 578 -38.38 2.82 1.58
CA MET A 578 -38.25 1.55 0.84
C MET A 578 -37.15 0.64 1.43
N PHE A 579 -35.99 1.19 1.80
CA PHE A 579 -34.94 0.42 2.47
C PHE A 579 -35.31 0.00 3.90
N THR A 580 -36.14 0.79 4.58
CA THR A 580 -36.68 0.41 5.90
C THR A 580 -37.61 -0.78 5.77
N VAL A 581 -38.48 -0.80 4.75
CA VAL A 581 -39.36 -1.94 4.45
C VAL A 581 -38.54 -3.19 4.11
N GLU A 582 -37.50 -3.07 3.28
CA GLU A 582 -36.57 -4.17 3.00
C GLU A 582 -35.99 -4.76 4.29
N CYS A 583 -35.48 -3.91 5.18
CA CYS A 583 -34.88 -4.33 6.44
C CYS A 583 -35.90 -5.06 7.34
N ILE A 584 -37.12 -4.54 7.46
CA ILE A 584 -38.20 -5.17 8.22
C ILE A 584 -38.55 -6.55 7.64
N LEU A 585 -38.69 -6.66 6.31
CA LEU A 585 -38.97 -7.94 5.65
C LEU A 585 -37.86 -8.97 5.91
N LYS A 586 -36.58 -8.56 5.86
CA LYS A 586 -35.43 -9.41 6.20
C LYS A 586 -35.45 -9.87 7.67
N ILE A 587 -35.76 -8.98 8.61
CA ILE A 587 -35.86 -9.32 10.05
C ILE A 587 -37.01 -10.33 10.28
N ILE A 588 -38.15 -10.16 9.63
CA ILE A 588 -39.28 -11.09 9.72
C ILE A 588 -38.93 -12.45 9.08
N ALA A 589 -38.26 -12.44 7.92
CA ALA A 589 -37.86 -13.65 7.20
C ALA A 589 -36.86 -14.50 7.99
N PHE A 590 -35.76 -13.92 8.46
CA PHE A 590 -34.67 -14.65 9.10
C PHE A 590 -34.84 -14.79 10.63
N GLY A 591 -35.59 -13.87 11.26
CA GLY A 591 -35.64 -13.71 12.71
C GLY A 591 -34.41 -12.94 13.24
N VAL A 592 -34.58 -12.30 14.40
CA VAL A 592 -33.59 -11.36 14.97
C VAL A 592 -32.20 -11.97 15.12
N ARG A 593 -32.09 -13.18 15.67
CA ARG A 593 -30.79 -13.84 15.89
C ARG A 593 -30.03 -14.14 14.60
N ASN A 594 -30.71 -14.65 13.58
CA ASN A 594 -30.06 -15.01 12.32
C ASN A 594 -29.80 -13.79 11.44
N PHE A 595 -30.61 -12.75 11.56
CA PHE A 595 -30.38 -11.48 10.88
C PHE A 595 -29.06 -10.82 11.31
N PHE A 596 -28.78 -10.73 12.62
CA PHE A 596 -27.53 -10.13 13.13
C PHE A 596 -26.30 -11.06 13.06
N LYS A 597 -26.48 -12.34 12.71
CA LYS A 597 -25.36 -13.27 12.48
C LYS A 597 -24.61 -12.95 11.18
N ASP A 598 -25.30 -12.38 10.19
CA ASP A 598 -24.70 -11.95 8.92
C ASP A 598 -24.18 -10.50 9.04
N PRO A 599 -22.86 -10.27 8.85
CA PRO A 599 -22.27 -8.92 8.89
C PRO A 599 -22.90 -7.95 7.89
N TRP A 600 -23.32 -8.43 6.72
CA TRP A 600 -23.91 -7.57 5.68
C TRP A 600 -25.31 -7.09 6.07
N ASN A 601 -26.11 -7.94 6.71
CA ASN A 601 -27.42 -7.54 7.20
C ASN A 601 -27.29 -6.61 8.41
N THR A 602 -26.27 -6.79 9.25
CA THR A 602 -25.94 -5.87 10.35
C THR A 602 -25.54 -4.48 9.81
N PHE A 603 -24.72 -4.43 8.77
CA PHE A 603 -24.38 -3.18 8.07
C PHE A 603 -25.63 -2.52 7.47
N ASP A 604 -26.48 -3.27 6.76
CA ASP A 604 -27.75 -2.79 6.21
C ASP A 604 -28.61 -2.13 7.30
N PHE A 605 -28.73 -2.77 8.47
CA PHE A 605 -29.49 -2.25 9.61
C PHE A 605 -28.91 -0.94 10.15
N ILE A 606 -27.59 -0.85 10.29
CA ILE A 606 -26.91 0.38 10.73
C ILE A 606 -27.17 1.52 9.72
N THR A 607 -27.08 1.26 8.41
CA THR A 607 -27.35 2.28 7.40
C THR A 607 -28.80 2.76 7.40
N VAL A 608 -29.77 1.87 7.66
CA VAL A 608 -31.18 2.21 7.76
C VAL A 608 -31.43 3.06 9.00
N ILE A 609 -30.91 2.68 10.18
CA ILE A 609 -31.02 3.48 11.40
C ILE A 609 -30.40 4.86 11.22
N GLY A 610 -29.17 4.93 10.69
CA GLY A 610 -28.49 6.20 10.44
C GLY A 610 -29.30 7.12 9.50
N SER A 611 -29.97 6.54 8.51
CA SER A 611 -30.85 7.27 7.59
C SER A 611 -32.16 7.74 8.23
N ILE A 612 -32.74 6.96 9.15
CA ILE A 612 -33.95 7.36 9.90
C ILE A 612 -33.60 8.51 10.86
N ILE A 613 -32.48 8.40 11.57
CA ILE A 613 -31.98 9.47 12.46
C ILE A 613 -31.75 10.74 11.65
N ASP A 614 -31.12 10.66 10.48
CA ASP A 614 -30.92 11.80 9.59
C ASP A 614 -32.24 12.45 9.14
N ALA A 615 -33.24 11.64 8.77
CA ALA A 615 -34.57 12.15 8.40
C ALA A 615 -35.27 12.85 9.58
N LEU A 616 -35.22 12.25 10.78
CA LEU A 616 -35.81 12.82 11.99
C LEU A 616 -35.10 14.09 12.45
N VAL A 617 -33.77 14.16 12.36
CA VAL A 617 -32.98 15.36 12.72
C VAL A 617 -33.34 16.54 11.82
N ILE A 618 -33.61 16.29 10.54
CA ILE A 618 -34.05 17.34 9.59
C ILE A 618 -35.44 17.89 9.93
N GLU A 619 -36.34 17.06 10.49
CA GLU A 619 -37.70 17.46 10.84
C GLU A 619 -37.85 18.00 12.27
N LEU A 620 -37.06 17.53 13.24
CA LEU A 620 -37.23 17.81 14.68
C LEU A 620 -36.19 18.75 15.30
N GLY A 621 -35.02 18.97 14.69
CA GLY A 621 -33.84 19.38 15.45
C GLY A 621 -33.11 20.63 14.96
N GLU A 622 -33.22 21.70 15.77
CA GLU A 622 -32.21 22.75 15.85
C GLU A 622 -30.80 22.17 16.09
N ASN A 623 -29.83 22.63 15.28
CA ASN A 623 -28.37 22.80 15.48
C ASN A 623 -27.50 21.91 16.41
N PHE A 624 -27.98 20.81 17.02
CA PHE A 624 -27.22 20.10 18.07
C PHE A 624 -26.22 19.04 17.57
N ILE A 625 -26.19 18.69 16.28
CA ILE A 625 -25.22 17.72 15.72
C ILE A 625 -24.70 18.25 14.38
N ASN A 626 -23.40 18.08 14.10
CA ASN A 626 -22.83 18.32 12.77
C ASN A 626 -23.50 17.38 11.74
N VAL A 627 -24.60 17.84 11.16
CA VAL A 627 -25.47 17.12 10.21
C VAL A 627 -24.70 16.59 8.99
N GLY A 628 -23.49 17.09 8.74
CA GLY A 628 -22.61 16.62 7.67
C GLY A 628 -22.29 15.13 7.76
N PHE A 629 -22.04 14.59 8.95
CA PHE A 629 -21.66 13.18 9.12
C PHE A 629 -22.83 12.22 8.83
N LEU A 630 -24.04 12.56 9.30
CA LEU A 630 -25.22 11.72 9.08
C LEU A 630 -25.59 11.57 7.59
N ARG A 631 -25.24 12.57 6.77
CA ARG A 631 -25.41 12.51 5.30
C ARG A 631 -24.57 11.41 4.64
N LEU A 632 -23.48 10.95 5.27
CA LEU A 632 -22.66 9.85 4.76
C LEU A 632 -23.40 8.51 4.76
N PHE A 633 -24.35 8.28 5.67
CA PHE A 633 -25.15 7.04 5.68
C PHE A 633 -26.02 6.88 4.43
N ARG A 634 -26.35 7.98 3.75
CA ARG A 634 -27.03 7.93 2.45
C ARG A 634 -26.12 7.34 1.37
N ALA A 635 -24.86 7.79 1.31
CA ALA A 635 -23.86 7.29 0.37
C ALA A 635 -23.39 5.86 0.73
N ALA A 636 -23.37 5.50 2.02
CA ALA A 636 -23.01 4.16 2.48
C ALA A 636 -23.89 3.04 1.89
N ARG A 637 -25.10 3.36 1.42
CA ARG A 637 -25.98 2.41 0.71
C ARG A 637 -25.35 1.90 -0.59
N LEU A 638 -24.47 2.66 -1.23
CA LEU A 638 -23.76 2.25 -2.44
C LEU A 638 -22.86 1.02 -2.19
N VAL A 639 -22.32 0.90 -0.96
CA VAL A 639 -21.47 -0.24 -0.54
C VAL A 639 -22.22 -1.57 -0.67
N LYS A 640 -23.56 -1.55 -0.58
CA LYS A 640 -24.39 -2.76 -0.78
C LYS A 640 -24.21 -3.39 -2.17
N LEU A 641 -23.83 -2.61 -3.20
CA LEU A 641 -23.55 -3.16 -4.54
C LEU A 641 -22.36 -4.13 -4.53
N LEU A 642 -21.39 -3.93 -3.62
CA LEU A 642 -20.21 -4.81 -3.49
C LEU A 642 -20.58 -6.23 -3.03
N ARG A 643 -21.78 -6.43 -2.45
CA ARG A 643 -22.27 -7.75 -2.02
C ARG A 643 -22.51 -8.70 -3.20
N GLN A 644 -22.90 -8.18 -4.37
CA GLN A 644 -23.42 -9.01 -5.46
C GLN A 644 -22.31 -9.53 -6.40
N GLY A 645 -21.21 -8.79 -6.55
CA GLY A 645 -20.09 -9.24 -7.35
C GLY A 645 -19.26 -10.29 -6.60
N TYR A 646 -19.44 -11.58 -6.92
CA TYR A 646 -18.64 -12.67 -6.34
C TYR A 646 -17.13 -12.41 -6.48
N THR A 647 -16.70 -12.04 -7.69
CA THR A 647 -15.30 -11.70 -8.00
C THR A 647 -14.82 -10.48 -7.22
N ILE A 648 -15.63 -9.42 -7.14
CA ILE A 648 -15.28 -8.19 -6.40
C ILE A 648 -15.17 -8.48 -4.90
N ARG A 649 -16.07 -9.29 -4.35
CA ARG A 649 -16.05 -9.68 -2.94
C ARG A 649 -14.81 -10.50 -2.62
N ILE A 650 -14.42 -11.44 -3.49
CA ILE A 650 -13.17 -12.19 -3.32
C ILE A 650 -11.99 -11.23 -3.37
N LEU A 651 -11.91 -10.36 -4.38
CA LEU A 651 -10.82 -9.39 -4.51
C LEU A 651 -10.72 -8.47 -3.27
N LEU A 652 -11.84 -7.97 -2.77
CA LEU A 652 -11.87 -7.17 -1.55
C LEU A 652 -11.49 -7.99 -0.32
N TRP A 653 -11.94 -9.24 -0.21
CA TRP A 653 -11.59 -10.11 0.90
C TRP A 653 -10.11 -10.47 0.91
N THR A 654 -9.54 -10.78 -0.24
CA THR A 654 -8.10 -11.07 -0.37
C THR A 654 -7.27 -9.83 -0.09
N PHE A 655 -7.72 -8.66 -0.55
CA PHE A 655 -7.12 -7.37 -0.19
C PHE A 655 -7.26 -7.02 1.30
N VAL A 656 -8.37 -7.35 1.95
CA VAL A 656 -8.51 -7.17 3.41
C VAL A 656 -7.62 -8.16 4.17
N GLN A 657 -7.44 -9.35 3.63
CA GLN A 657 -6.59 -10.37 4.23
C GLN A 657 -5.11 -9.97 4.16
N SER A 658 -4.67 -9.33 3.09
CA SER A 658 -3.28 -8.82 2.98
C SER A 658 -2.96 -7.79 4.07
N PHE A 659 -3.93 -6.96 4.48
CA PHE A 659 -3.71 -5.99 5.56
C PHE A 659 -3.44 -6.60 6.94
N LYS A 660 -3.71 -7.89 7.17
CA LYS A 660 -3.51 -8.50 8.50
C LYS A 660 -2.03 -8.65 8.89
N ALA A 661 -1.14 -8.74 7.90
CA ALA A 661 0.30 -8.85 8.13
C ALA A 661 1.00 -7.48 8.29
N LEU A 662 0.43 -6.43 7.70
CA LEU A 662 1.00 -5.08 7.65
C LEU A 662 0.97 -4.21 8.92
N PRO A 663 0.19 -4.48 9.99
CA PRO A 663 0.08 -3.53 11.10
C PRO A 663 1.43 -3.21 11.74
N TYR A 664 2.36 -4.17 11.78
CA TYR A 664 3.69 -3.98 12.38
C TYR A 664 4.62 -3.09 11.53
N VAL A 665 4.56 -3.21 10.19
CA VAL A 665 5.30 -2.33 9.28
C VAL A 665 4.72 -0.92 9.31
N CYS A 666 3.38 -0.80 9.27
CA CYS A 666 2.70 0.49 9.44
C CYS A 666 3.01 1.14 10.80
N LEU A 667 3.16 0.35 11.87
CA LEU A 667 3.57 0.84 13.18
C LEU A 667 5.01 1.37 13.15
N LEU A 668 5.93 0.69 12.45
CA LEU A 668 7.31 1.17 12.26
C LEU A 668 7.35 2.51 11.51
N ILE A 669 6.54 2.66 10.45
CA ILE A 669 6.39 3.93 9.73
C ILE A 669 5.80 5.00 10.65
N ALA A 670 4.70 4.70 11.37
CA ALA A 670 4.09 5.64 12.31
C ALA A 670 5.08 6.10 13.39
N MET A 671 5.99 5.21 13.80
CA MET A 671 7.04 5.51 14.76
C MET A 671 8.15 6.41 14.19
N LEU A 672 8.57 6.20 12.93
CA LEU A 672 9.47 7.12 12.23
C LEU A 672 8.86 8.53 12.18
N PHE A 673 7.58 8.62 11.78
CA PHE A 673 6.85 9.88 11.70
C PHE A 673 6.70 10.53 13.08
N PHE A 674 6.46 9.73 14.13
CA PHE A 674 6.43 10.22 15.50
C PHE A 674 7.76 10.87 15.90
N ILE A 675 8.90 10.19 15.63
CA ILE A 675 10.24 10.71 15.97
C ILE A 675 10.53 12.01 15.21
N TYR A 676 10.31 12.02 13.88
CA TYR A 676 10.55 13.21 13.07
C TYR A 676 9.61 14.35 13.46
N ALA A 677 8.32 14.11 13.74
CA ALA A 677 7.38 15.16 14.15
C ALA A 677 7.83 15.86 15.43
N ILE A 678 8.33 15.10 16.40
CA ILE A 678 8.89 15.65 17.63
C ILE A 678 10.17 16.43 17.37
N ILE A 679 11.11 15.89 16.58
CA ILE A 679 12.35 16.60 16.23
C ILE A 679 12.01 17.92 15.50
N GLY A 680 11.10 17.88 14.53
CA GLY A 680 10.64 19.06 13.79
C GLY A 680 9.97 20.09 14.69
N MET A 681 9.14 19.65 15.64
CA MET A 681 8.52 20.53 16.65
C MET A 681 9.58 21.23 17.52
N GLN A 682 10.60 20.50 17.97
CA GLN A 682 11.66 21.03 18.83
C GLN A 682 12.63 21.96 18.09
N VAL A 683 12.92 21.69 16.81
CA VAL A 683 13.89 22.47 16.02
C VAL A 683 13.22 23.65 15.29
N PHE A 684 12.04 23.45 14.71
CA PHE A 684 11.37 24.42 13.82
C PHE A 684 10.08 25.03 14.42
N GLY A 685 9.63 24.61 15.61
CA GLY A 685 8.38 25.10 16.21
C GLY A 685 8.36 26.60 16.53
N ASN A 686 9.54 27.23 16.65
CA ASN A 686 9.70 28.66 16.98
C ASN A 686 9.53 29.64 15.80
N ILE A 687 9.41 29.13 14.57
CA ILE A 687 9.34 29.97 13.36
C ILE A 687 7.96 30.64 13.29
N ALA A 688 7.95 31.93 12.93
CA ALA A 688 6.71 32.70 12.75
C ALA A 688 5.88 32.12 11.59
N LEU A 689 4.56 32.23 11.70
CA LEU A 689 3.64 31.77 10.65
C LEU A 689 3.29 32.94 9.76
N ASP A 690 3.49 32.77 8.47
CA ASP A 690 3.24 33.78 7.46
C ASP A 690 2.34 33.16 6.37
N PRO A 691 1.20 33.79 6.01
CA PRO A 691 0.32 33.31 4.94
C PRO A 691 1.02 33.19 3.58
N ASP A 692 2.05 33.98 3.31
CA ASP A 692 2.72 34.04 2.01
C ASP A 692 3.89 33.05 1.88
N THR A 693 4.25 32.39 2.99
CA THR A 693 5.29 31.36 3.01
C THR A 693 4.70 29.95 3.08
N ALA A 694 5.51 28.95 2.76
CA ALA A 694 5.12 27.54 2.90
C ALA A 694 4.76 27.15 4.35
N LEU A 695 5.18 27.94 5.36
CA LEU A 695 4.90 27.71 6.77
C LEU A 695 3.72 28.57 7.26
N SER A 696 2.51 28.09 6.95
CA SER A 696 1.27 28.81 7.24
C SER A 696 0.54 28.26 8.47
N ARG A 697 -0.60 28.87 8.82
CA ARG A 697 -1.51 28.37 9.88
C ARG A 697 -1.92 26.90 9.68
N HIS A 698 -1.96 26.44 8.43
CA HIS A 698 -2.32 25.06 8.10
C HIS A 698 -1.12 24.12 8.05
N ASN A 699 0.07 24.66 7.81
CA ASN A 699 1.29 23.88 7.61
C ASN A 699 2.39 24.36 8.56
N ASN A 700 2.53 23.73 9.73
CA ASN A 700 3.49 24.17 10.74
C ASN A 700 3.92 23.08 11.73
N PHE A 701 4.99 23.38 12.46
CA PHE A 701 5.58 22.55 13.50
C PHE A 701 5.25 23.01 14.94
N ARG A 702 4.20 23.83 15.15
CA ARG A 702 3.82 24.24 16.52
C ARG A 702 3.17 23.10 17.29
N SER A 703 2.31 22.39 16.57
CA SER A 703 1.62 21.16 16.93
C SER A 703 2.45 19.89 16.84
N PHE A 704 2.32 18.90 17.74
CA PHE A 704 2.64 17.52 17.35
C PHE A 704 1.73 17.05 16.21
N VAL A 705 0.42 17.32 16.29
CA VAL A 705 -0.53 16.91 15.25
C VAL A 705 -0.31 17.69 13.96
N GLN A 706 -0.06 19.00 14.03
CA GLN A 706 0.29 19.80 12.86
C GLN A 706 1.63 19.39 12.27
N GLY A 707 2.65 19.09 13.09
CA GLY A 707 3.94 18.59 12.62
C GLY A 707 3.84 17.21 11.98
N LEU A 708 3.03 16.31 12.55
CA LEU A 708 2.67 15.03 11.93
C LEU A 708 1.90 15.25 10.63
N MET A 709 0.97 16.21 10.60
CA MET A 709 0.21 16.55 9.40
C MET A 709 1.06 17.24 8.34
N LEU A 710 2.09 18.01 8.70
CA LEU A 710 3.07 18.57 7.77
C LEU A 710 3.97 17.47 7.23
N LEU A 711 4.42 16.54 8.08
CA LEU A 711 5.23 15.37 7.70
C LEU A 711 4.44 14.24 7.06
N PHE A 712 3.12 14.28 7.07
CA PHE A 712 2.24 13.35 6.36
C PHE A 712 1.52 14.05 5.19
N SER A 713 1.53 15.38 5.19
CA SER A 713 0.83 16.35 4.34
C SER A 713 -0.60 16.00 3.93
N ARG A 714 -1.40 15.19 4.68
CA ARG A 714 -2.89 14.97 4.61
C ARG A 714 -3.30 13.50 4.67
N SER A 715 -3.20 12.89 5.85
CA SER A 715 -4.12 11.81 6.22
C SER A 715 -4.12 11.64 7.73
N LEU A 716 -5.11 12.23 8.39
CA LEU A 716 -5.79 11.55 9.48
C LEU A 716 -7.12 12.27 9.76
N VAL A 717 -8.21 11.69 9.28
CA VAL A 717 -9.37 11.53 10.15
C VAL A 717 -9.50 10.04 10.36
N LEU A 718 -9.10 9.59 11.55
CA LEU A 718 -9.53 8.33 12.14
C LEU A 718 -11.04 8.21 11.94
N LEU A 719 -11.49 7.16 11.22
CA LEU A 719 -12.88 6.69 10.98
C LEU A 719 -13.40 6.68 9.52
N THR A 720 -12.55 6.53 8.51
CA THR A 720 -13.02 6.02 7.20
C THR A 720 -12.04 5.00 6.63
N PRO A 721 -12.47 3.76 6.31
CA PRO A 721 -11.60 2.77 5.71
C PRO A 721 -11.38 3.10 4.23
N CYS A 722 -10.18 2.78 3.75
CA CYS A 722 -9.82 2.68 2.33
C CYS A 722 -9.49 4.00 1.59
N PHE A 723 -8.29 4.02 0.99
CA PHE A 723 -7.91 4.84 -0.16
C PHE A 723 -7.83 6.36 0.04
N SER A 724 -6.76 6.83 0.68
CA SER A 724 -6.04 8.09 0.36
C SER A 724 -4.94 8.29 1.41
N ALA A 725 -3.94 7.41 1.38
CA ALA A 725 -2.68 7.62 2.07
C ALA A 725 -1.70 8.10 0.99
N HIS A 726 -1.04 9.24 1.23
CA HIS A 726 0.19 9.70 0.60
C HIS A 726 0.08 11.23 0.49
N ARG A 727 0.69 11.99 1.40
CA ARG A 727 1.06 13.38 1.09
C ARG A 727 2.48 13.80 1.48
N CYS A 728 3.18 13.06 2.34
CA CYS A 728 4.65 13.20 2.48
C CYS A 728 5.46 11.96 2.14
N ALA A 729 4.81 10.81 2.01
CA ALA A 729 5.35 9.72 1.21
C ALA A 729 5.24 10.01 -0.30
N THR A 730 4.43 11.00 -0.72
CA THR A 730 4.24 11.38 -2.15
C THR A 730 5.11 12.52 -2.64
N GLY A 731 5.81 13.25 -1.76
CA GLY A 731 6.70 14.34 -2.18
C GLY A 731 6.10 15.75 -2.30
N GLU A 732 4.79 15.97 -2.22
CA GLU A 732 4.19 17.27 -2.59
C GLU A 732 4.88 18.50 -1.94
N ALA A 733 5.57 19.30 -2.76
CA ALA A 733 6.19 20.59 -2.42
C ALA A 733 7.10 20.60 -1.17
N TRP A 734 7.66 19.45 -0.78
CA TRP A 734 8.63 19.34 0.31
C TRP A 734 9.85 20.29 0.19
N PRO A 735 10.38 20.62 -1.02
CA PRO A 735 11.51 21.53 -1.15
C PRO A 735 11.19 22.95 -0.64
N ASN A 736 9.95 23.41 -0.85
CA ASN A 736 9.51 24.74 -0.40
C ASN A 736 9.39 24.81 1.14
N ILE A 737 8.91 23.72 1.75
CA ILE A 737 8.81 23.61 3.22
C ILE A 737 10.22 23.57 3.84
N MET A 738 11.15 22.84 3.22
CA MET A 738 12.55 22.81 3.64
C MET A 738 13.15 24.22 3.61
N LEU A 739 12.98 24.96 2.52
CA LEU A 739 13.50 26.33 2.38
C LEU A 739 12.88 27.30 3.39
N ALA A 740 11.62 27.09 3.78
CA ALA A 740 10.97 27.88 4.83
C ALA A 740 11.54 27.60 6.24
N CYS A 741 12.26 26.49 6.44
CA CYS A 741 12.85 26.10 7.74
C CYS A 741 14.34 26.45 7.89
N VAL A 742 14.98 26.95 6.84
CA VAL A 742 16.40 27.38 6.83
C VAL A 742 16.60 28.59 7.76
N ALA A 743 17.83 28.81 8.22
CA ALA A 743 18.20 29.97 9.04
C ALA A 743 17.88 31.33 8.38
N GLY A 744 17.62 32.35 9.18
CA GLY A 744 17.33 33.72 8.70
C GLY A 744 15.83 34.08 8.65
N ARG A 745 14.96 33.29 9.32
CA ARG A 745 13.50 33.52 9.36
C ARG A 745 13.10 34.29 10.60
N GLN A 746 11.95 34.96 10.55
CA GLN A 746 11.43 35.67 11.73
C GLN A 746 10.94 34.66 12.78
N CYS A 747 11.31 34.88 14.04
CA CYS A 747 10.79 34.10 15.18
C CYS A 747 9.37 34.54 15.55
N ASP A 748 8.59 33.63 16.12
CA ASP A 748 7.31 33.98 16.73
C ASP A 748 7.50 34.97 17.90
N PRO A 749 6.71 36.05 18.01
CA PRO A 749 6.76 36.99 19.12
C PRO A 749 6.61 36.35 20.52
N MET A 750 5.83 35.28 20.64
CA MET A 750 5.59 34.55 21.90
C MET A 750 6.79 33.71 22.34
N ALA A 751 7.76 33.46 21.46
CA ALA A 751 8.96 32.70 21.80
C ALA A 751 9.96 33.47 22.68
N GLY A 752 9.69 34.75 22.99
CA GLY A 752 10.49 35.56 23.92
C GLY A 752 11.91 35.90 23.42
N LYS A 753 12.21 35.65 22.14
CA LYS A 753 13.52 35.91 21.48
C LYS A 753 13.63 37.27 20.81
N CYS A 754 12.62 38.11 20.96
CA CYS A 754 12.66 39.51 20.53
C CYS A 754 12.97 40.39 21.75
N SER A 755 14.11 41.09 21.73
CA SER A 755 14.48 42.03 22.80
C SER A 755 13.55 43.23 22.79
N THR A 756 12.70 43.35 23.82
CA THR A 756 11.82 44.50 24.04
C THR A 756 12.54 45.60 24.82
N ASN A 757 13.55 46.22 24.19
CA ASN A 757 14.09 47.49 24.68
C ASN A 757 13.19 48.66 24.23
N GLY A 758 11.92 48.70 24.67
CA GLY A 758 11.08 49.92 24.72
C GLY A 758 10.85 50.76 23.44
N THR A 759 11.43 50.42 22.31
CA THR A 759 11.25 51.06 21.00
C THR A 759 10.84 50.00 19.99
N PHE A 760 9.88 50.32 19.13
CA PHE A 760 9.26 49.45 18.12
C PHE A 760 10.21 48.90 17.04
N THR A 761 11.52 49.09 17.19
CA THR A 761 12.59 48.62 16.30
C THR A 761 13.53 47.65 17.05
N GLY A 762 12.98 46.66 17.74
CA GLY A 762 13.77 45.56 18.30
C GLY A 762 14.19 44.58 17.22
N LYS A 763 15.50 44.36 17.02
CA LYS A 763 16.02 43.23 16.24
C LYS A 763 15.55 41.93 16.90
N CYS A 764 14.59 41.25 16.30
CA CYS A 764 14.27 39.87 16.66
C CYS A 764 15.45 38.97 16.28
N GLU A 765 15.79 38.00 17.13
CA GLU A 765 16.71 36.93 16.73
C GLU A 765 16.16 36.21 15.49
N GLU A 766 17.06 35.78 14.61
CA GLU A 766 16.70 34.97 13.45
C GLU A 766 16.45 33.52 13.90
N CYS A 767 15.30 32.96 13.53
CA CYS A 767 14.93 31.58 13.71
C CYS A 767 15.23 30.75 12.45
N GLY A 768 15.16 29.42 12.60
CA GLY A 768 15.49 28.46 11.55
C GLY A 768 16.88 27.86 11.71
N SER A 769 17.14 26.74 11.03
CA SER A 769 18.41 26.01 11.15
C SER A 769 18.80 25.36 9.83
N SER A 770 20.09 25.41 9.49
CA SER A 770 20.64 24.67 8.35
C SER A 770 20.54 23.14 8.52
N LEU A 771 20.19 22.65 9.72
CA LEU A 771 19.82 21.25 9.95
C LEU A 771 18.58 20.84 9.12
N ALA A 772 17.78 21.80 8.64
CA ALA A 772 16.63 21.55 7.76
C ALA A 772 16.97 20.68 6.55
N TYR A 773 18.10 20.93 5.88
CA TYR A 773 18.51 20.14 4.70
C TYR A 773 18.67 18.66 5.06
N ALA A 774 19.44 18.35 6.11
CA ALA A 774 19.67 16.98 6.55
C ALA A 774 18.38 16.32 7.09
N TYR A 775 17.53 17.10 7.79
CA TYR A 775 16.26 16.62 8.31
C TYR A 775 15.32 16.16 7.19
N PHE A 776 15.05 16.99 6.19
CA PHE A 776 14.11 16.64 5.12
C PHE A 776 14.68 15.59 4.17
N VAL A 777 15.96 15.67 3.78
CA VAL A 777 16.59 14.66 2.90
C VAL A 777 16.61 13.27 3.57
N SER A 778 17.00 13.19 4.86
CA SER A 778 16.97 11.91 5.58
C SER A 778 15.56 11.38 5.77
N PHE A 779 14.58 12.24 6.05
CA PHE A 779 13.18 11.85 6.18
C PHE A 779 12.65 11.24 4.88
N ILE A 780 12.85 11.91 3.75
CA ILE A 780 12.42 11.41 2.42
C ILE A 780 13.09 10.06 2.12
N PHE A 781 14.40 9.94 2.37
CA PHE A 781 15.11 8.67 2.16
C PHE A 781 14.55 7.53 3.00
N PHE A 782 14.45 7.70 4.33
CA PHE A 782 13.96 6.63 5.21
C PHE A 782 12.47 6.33 5.00
N CYS A 783 11.66 7.33 4.70
CA CYS A 783 10.24 7.16 4.39
C CYS A 783 10.08 6.34 3.10
N SER A 784 10.74 6.75 2.01
CA SER A 784 10.70 6.02 0.73
C SER A 784 11.24 4.60 0.87
N PHE A 785 12.32 4.39 1.63
CA PHE A 785 12.86 3.06 1.89
C PHE A 785 11.89 2.16 2.68
N LEU A 786 11.28 2.67 3.76
CA LEU A 786 10.30 1.91 4.54
C LEU A 786 9.01 1.64 3.73
N MET A 787 8.58 2.59 2.91
CA MET A 787 7.42 2.43 2.02
C MET A 787 7.67 1.38 0.94
N LEU A 788 8.87 1.36 0.37
CA LEU A 788 9.31 0.33 -0.58
C LEU A 788 9.30 -1.04 0.10
N ASN A 789 9.93 -1.17 1.27
CA ASN A 789 9.92 -2.43 2.03
C ASN A 789 8.50 -2.88 2.43
N LEU A 790 7.59 -1.94 2.74
CA LEU A 790 6.18 -2.25 2.97
C LEU A 790 5.54 -2.84 1.70
N PHE A 791 5.75 -2.21 0.54
CA PHE A 791 5.19 -2.70 -0.73
C PHE A 791 5.71 -4.09 -1.07
N VAL A 792 7.01 -4.32 -0.88
CA VAL A 792 7.62 -5.63 -1.10
C VAL A 792 7.09 -6.67 -0.12
N ALA A 793 7.00 -6.36 1.17
CA ALA A 793 6.39 -7.27 2.15
C ALA A 793 4.92 -7.61 1.82
N VAL A 794 4.12 -6.63 1.39
CA VAL A 794 2.74 -6.87 0.90
C VAL A 794 2.75 -7.82 -0.29
N ILE A 795 3.63 -7.58 -1.26
CA ILE A 795 3.72 -8.45 -2.44
C ILE A 795 4.13 -9.85 -2.00
N MET A 796 5.16 -10.01 -1.18
CA MET A 796 5.65 -11.31 -0.68
C MET A 796 4.54 -12.12 0.01
N ASP A 797 3.81 -11.50 0.94
CA ASP A 797 2.71 -12.16 1.65
C ASP A 797 1.57 -12.61 0.72
N ASN A 798 1.41 -11.95 -0.42
CA ASN A 798 0.33 -12.22 -1.38
C ASN A 798 0.85 -12.78 -2.71
N PHE A 799 2.15 -13.07 -2.81
CA PHE A 799 2.79 -13.46 -4.06
C PHE A 799 2.18 -14.76 -4.55
N ASP A 800 2.01 -15.72 -3.64
CA ASP A 800 1.37 -17.01 -3.90
C ASP A 800 -0.10 -16.91 -4.32
N TYR A 801 -0.78 -15.79 -4.01
CA TYR A 801 -2.13 -15.52 -4.52
C TYR A 801 -2.08 -14.85 -5.91
N LEU A 802 -1.13 -13.94 -6.13
CA LEU A 802 -1.00 -13.14 -7.36
C LEU A 802 -0.43 -13.95 -8.53
N THR A 803 0.52 -14.86 -8.27
CA THR A 803 1.10 -15.76 -9.29
C THR A 803 0.31 -17.06 -9.44
N ARG A 804 -0.75 -17.22 -8.66
CA ARG A 804 -1.57 -18.42 -8.72
C ARG A 804 -2.33 -18.48 -10.03
N ASP A 805 -2.06 -19.52 -10.80
CA ASP A 805 -2.95 -19.88 -11.88
C ASP A 805 -4.35 -20.15 -11.32
N SER A 806 -5.37 -19.46 -11.84
CA SER A 806 -6.78 -19.66 -11.46
C SER A 806 -7.26 -21.12 -11.66
N SER A 807 -6.50 -21.92 -12.41
CA SER A 807 -6.71 -23.35 -12.59
C SER A 807 -6.30 -24.21 -11.37
N ILE A 808 -5.47 -23.69 -10.47
CA ILE A 808 -4.96 -24.41 -9.28
C ILE A 808 -5.87 -24.17 -8.07
N LEU A 809 -6.14 -25.22 -7.30
CA LEU A 809 -7.11 -25.31 -6.19
C LEU A 809 -6.97 -24.27 -5.05
N GLY A 810 -7.48 -23.04 -5.22
CA GLY A 810 -7.45 -22.00 -4.18
C GLY A 810 -8.61 -22.02 -3.17
N ALA A 811 -8.51 -21.16 -2.15
CA ALA A 811 -9.51 -21.00 -1.10
C ALA A 811 -10.91 -20.60 -1.62
N HIS A 812 -10.99 -19.88 -2.74
CA HIS A 812 -12.27 -19.52 -3.36
C HIS A 812 -13.05 -20.75 -3.88
N HIS A 813 -12.37 -21.80 -4.34
CA HIS A 813 -13.02 -23.06 -4.69
C HIS A 813 -13.53 -23.80 -3.44
N LEU A 814 -12.85 -23.64 -2.31
CA LEU A 814 -13.25 -24.25 -1.03
C LEU A 814 -14.50 -23.58 -0.45
N ASP A 815 -14.62 -22.26 -0.58
CA ASP A 815 -15.84 -21.53 -0.21
C ASP A 815 -17.04 -21.93 -1.07
N GLU A 816 -16.81 -22.20 -2.36
CA GLU A 816 -17.84 -22.73 -3.24
C GLU A 816 -18.33 -24.12 -2.78
N PHE A 817 -17.42 -25.02 -2.38
CA PHE A 817 -17.80 -26.30 -1.79
C PHE A 817 -18.69 -26.13 -0.56
N VAL A 818 -18.33 -25.24 0.38
CA VAL A 818 -19.13 -24.97 1.59
C VAL A 818 -20.52 -24.44 1.22
N ARG A 819 -20.59 -23.57 0.21
CA ARG A 819 -21.85 -23.00 -0.28
C ARG A 819 -22.76 -24.06 -0.91
N ILE A 820 -22.23 -24.90 -1.79
CA ILE A 820 -22.99 -25.96 -2.46
C ILE A 820 -23.42 -27.02 -1.42
N TRP A 821 -22.54 -27.38 -0.47
CA TRP A 821 -22.88 -28.30 0.61
C TRP A 821 -24.10 -27.83 1.41
N ALA A 822 -24.22 -26.52 1.65
CA ALA A 822 -25.36 -25.94 2.38
C ALA A 822 -26.71 -26.03 1.63
N GLU A 823 -26.70 -26.33 0.32
CA GLU A 823 -27.92 -26.63 -0.44
C GLU A 823 -28.46 -28.03 -0.14
N TYR A 824 -27.56 -28.98 0.14
CA TYR A 824 -27.89 -30.37 0.48
C TYR A 824 -28.03 -30.61 1.98
N ASP A 825 -27.36 -29.82 2.83
CA ASP A 825 -27.46 -29.86 4.30
C ASP A 825 -27.91 -28.50 4.90
N PRO A 826 -29.19 -28.13 4.79
CA PRO A 826 -29.68 -26.81 5.23
C PRO A 826 -29.49 -26.55 6.74
N ASN A 827 -29.52 -27.60 7.55
CA ASN A 827 -29.44 -27.53 9.01
C ASN A 827 -28.00 -27.57 9.54
N ALA A 828 -26.98 -27.61 8.66
CA ALA A 828 -25.58 -27.74 9.02
C ALA A 828 -25.30 -28.93 9.98
N THR A 829 -25.93 -30.07 9.71
CA THR A 829 -25.70 -31.32 10.46
C THR A 829 -24.28 -31.86 10.27
N GLY A 830 -23.62 -31.45 9.18
CA GLY A 830 -22.28 -31.88 8.79
C GLY A 830 -22.26 -33.25 8.11
N LYS A 831 -23.41 -33.82 7.76
CA LYS A 831 -23.53 -35.14 7.13
C LYS A 831 -24.56 -35.14 5.99
N ILE A 832 -24.21 -35.72 4.85
CA ILE A 832 -25.13 -35.94 3.70
C ILE A 832 -25.10 -37.39 3.24
N LEU A 833 -26.10 -37.83 2.48
CA LEU A 833 -26.13 -39.18 1.93
C LEU A 833 -25.05 -39.33 0.84
N TYR A 834 -24.41 -40.51 0.72
CA TYR A 834 -23.33 -40.72 -0.25
C TYR A 834 -23.76 -40.50 -1.72
N THR A 835 -25.05 -40.72 -2.04
CA THR A 835 -25.61 -40.44 -3.37
C THR A 835 -25.77 -38.94 -3.63
N GLU A 836 -26.25 -38.19 -2.63
CA GLU A 836 -26.39 -36.73 -2.70
C GLU A 836 -25.02 -36.06 -2.82
N MET A 837 -24.00 -36.59 -2.15
CA MET A 837 -22.61 -36.16 -2.31
C MET A 837 -22.12 -36.32 -3.76
N TYR A 838 -22.46 -37.43 -4.42
CA TYR A 838 -22.07 -37.64 -5.82
C TYR A 838 -22.74 -36.66 -6.77
N ASP A 839 -24.04 -36.40 -6.57
CA ASP A 839 -24.78 -35.42 -7.35
C ASP A 839 -24.24 -34.00 -7.13
N MET A 840 -23.90 -33.67 -5.88
CA MET A 840 -23.24 -32.42 -5.50
C MET A 840 -21.91 -32.24 -6.23
N LEU A 841 -21.04 -33.26 -6.25
CA LEU A 841 -19.74 -33.20 -6.93
C LEU A 841 -19.87 -33.10 -8.46
N LYS A 842 -20.95 -33.60 -9.06
CA LYS A 842 -21.24 -33.41 -10.49
C LYS A 842 -21.71 -32.00 -10.82
N ASN A 843 -22.54 -31.42 -9.94
CA ASN A 843 -23.07 -30.07 -10.12
C ASN A 843 -22.00 -28.97 -9.92
N MET A 844 -20.87 -29.31 -9.29
CA MET A 844 -19.74 -28.41 -9.09
C MET A 844 -18.72 -28.53 -10.24
N ASP A 845 -18.23 -27.40 -10.74
CA ASP A 845 -17.23 -27.36 -11.80
C ASP A 845 -15.81 -27.73 -11.30
N PRO A 846 -14.91 -28.24 -12.17
CA PRO A 846 -13.49 -28.45 -11.84
C PRO A 846 -12.81 -27.13 -11.42
N PRO A 847 -11.80 -27.14 -10.51
CA PRO A 847 -10.94 -28.25 -10.11
C PRO A 847 -11.43 -29.13 -8.95
N LEU A 848 -12.38 -28.65 -8.15
CA LEU A 848 -12.88 -29.37 -6.96
C LEU A 848 -13.97 -30.39 -7.31
N GLY A 849 -14.84 -30.02 -8.25
CA GLY A 849 -15.92 -30.88 -8.74
C GLY A 849 -15.52 -31.74 -9.93
N PHE A 850 -16.47 -32.55 -10.38
CA PHE A 850 -16.34 -33.34 -11.60
C PHE A 850 -16.88 -32.58 -12.81
N GLY A 851 -17.88 -31.72 -12.61
CA GLY A 851 -18.62 -31.04 -13.68
C GLY A 851 -19.64 -31.95 -14.36
N ASN A 852 -20.72 -31.35 -14.88
CA ASN A 852 -21.86 -32.07 -15.47
C ASN A 852 -21.51 -32.93 -16.69
N LYS A 853 -20.39 -32.63 -17.37
CA LYS A 853 -19.91 -33.34 -18.56
C LYS A 853 -18.94 -34.50 -18.25
N CYS A 854 -18.64 -34.77 -16.98
CA CYS A 854 -17.64 -35.78 -16.61
C CYS A 854 -18.18 -37.21 -16.77
N PRO A 855 -17.43 -38.11 -17.45
CA PRO A 855 -17.81 -39.51 -17.56
C PRO A 855 -17.76 -40.21 -16.19
N ASN A 856 -18.80 -40.99 -15.87
CA ASN A 856 -18.95 -41.69 -14.60
C ASN A 856 -17.71 -42.52 -14.22
N ARG A 857 -17.05 -43.16 -15.19
CA ARG A 857 -15.83 -43.96 -14.98
C ARG A 857 -14.68 -43.14 -14.37
N LEU A 858 -14.50 -41.89 -14.80
CA LEU A 858 -13.45 -41.01 -14.27
C LEU A 858 -13.80 -40.54 -12.86
N ALA A 859 -15.06 -40.15 -12.64
CA ALA A 859 -15.57 -39.76 -11.33
C ALA A 859 -15.43 -40.90 -10.29
N TYR A 860 -15.81 -42.13 -10.65
CA TYR A 860 -15.65 -43.31 -9.79
C TYR A 860 -14.19 -43.60 -9.46
N LYS A 861 -13.27 -43.48 -10.44
CA LYS A 861 -11.84 -43.66 -10.19
C LYS A 861 -11.30 -42.66 -9.16
N LYS A 862 -11.73 -41.38 -9.24
CA LYS A 862 -11.35 -40.33 -8.28
C LYS A 862 -11.95 -40.60 -6.89
N LEU A 863 -13.21 -41.05 -6.80
CA LEU A 863 -13.86 -41.44 -5.54
C LEU A 863 -13.21 -42.65 -4.85
N ILE A 864 -12.70 -43.61 -5.62
CA ILE A 864 -11.99 -44.77 -5.09
C ILE A 864 -10.69 -44.35 -4.41
N ARG A 865 -9.93 -43.43 -5.01
CA ARG A 865 -8.67 -42.91 -4.44
C ARG A 865 -8.89 -42.12 -3.15
N MET A 866 -10.03 -41.45 -3.03
CA MET A 866 -10.38 -40.67 -1.83
C MET A 866 -10.76 -41.52 -0.60
N ASN A 867 -11.11 -42.81 -0.78
CA ASN A 867 -11.39 -43.83 0.25
C ASN A 867 -12.00 -43.34 1.58
N MET A 868 -13.09 -42.55 1.50
CA MET A 868 -13.74 -41.96 2.68
C MET A 868 -14.59 -42.99 3.46
N PRO A 869 -14.60 -42.94 4.82
CA PRO A 869 -15.47 -43.78 5.64
C PRO A 869 -16.94 -43.35 5.53
N ILE A 870 -17.84 -44.33 5.64
CA ILE A 870 -19.30 -44.12 5.64
C ILE A 870 -19.86 -44.55 7.00
N ASP A 871 -20.81 -43.77 7.50
CA ASP A 871 -21.55 -44.11 8.72
C ASP A 871 -22.56 -45.26 8.50
N LEU A 872 -23.12 -45.82 9.57
CA LEU A 872 -24.10 -46.92 9.48
C LEU A 872 -25.35 -46.54 8.66
N ASP A 873 -25.71 -45.26 8.65
CA ASP A 873 -26.84 -44.71 7.89
C ASP A 873 -26.52 -44.40 6.41
N GLY A 874 -25.34 -44.77 5.91
CA GLY A 874 -24.94 -44.44 4.53
C GLY A 874 -24.51 -42.99 4.33
N LYS A 875 -24.23 -42.25 5.40
CA LYS A 875 -23.89 -40.82 5.34
C LYS A 875 -22.38 -40.58 5.39
N VAL A 876 -21.93 -39.53 4.70
CA VAL A 876 -20.55 -39.03 4.69
C VAL A 876 -20.44 -37.73 5.46
N ASN A 877 -19.29 -37.48 6.10
CA ASN A 877 -19.06 -36.28 6.90
C ASN A 877 -18.32 -35.19 6.11
N PHE A 878 -18.83 -33.96 6.21
CA PHE A 878 -18.32 -32.72 5.59
C PHE A 878 -16.79 -32.58 5.62
N THR A 879 -16.17 -32.72 6.79
CA THR A 879 -14.74 -32.41 6.97
C THR A 879 -13.86 -33.46 6.27
N THR A 880 -14.22 -34.73 6.42
CA THR A 880 -13.59 -35.87 5.73
C THR A 880 -13.69 -35.72 4.21
N THR A 881 -14.86 -35.32 3.70
CA THR A 881 -15.09 -35.16 2.27
C THR A 881 -14.30 -34.00 1.68
N LEU A 882 -14.29 -32.86 2.37
CA LEU A 882 -13.51 -31.69 1.98
C LEU A 882 -12.01 -32.00 1.96
N PHE A 883 -11.49 -32.62 3.02
CA PHE A 883 -10.07 -32.97 3.11
C PHE A 883 -9.66 -33.98 2.03
N ALA A 884 -10.48 -35.00 1.78
CA ALA A 884 -10.17 -36.02 0.77
C ALA A 884 -10.11 -35.42 -0.66
N LEU A 885 -10.98 -34.46 -0.96
CA LEU A 885 -10.95 -33.73 -2.24
C LEU A 885 -9.69 -32.87 -2.37
N ILE A 886 -9.29 -32.17 -1.31
CA ILE A 886 -8.07 -31.36 -1.29
C ILE A 886 -6.84 -32.25 -1.45
N ARG A 887 -6.77 -33.35 -0.69
CA ARG A 887 -5.66 -34.29 -0.72
C ARG A 887 -5.45 -34.90 -2.10
N GLU A 888 -6.52 -35.31 -2.78
CA GLU A 888 -6.44 -35.89 -4.12
C GLU A 888 -6.08 -34.86 -5.20
N ASN A 889 -6.58 -33.62 -5.09
CA ASN A 889 -6.26 -32.57 -6.07
C ASN A 889 -4.84 -31.99 -5.90
N LEU A 890 -4.33 -31.88 -4.66
CA LEU A 890 -2.98 -31.39 -4.35
C LEU A 890 -1.93 -32.50 -4.22
N SER A 891 -2.33 -33.77 -4.36
CA SER A 891 -1.47 -34.96 -4.18
C SER A 891 -0.65 -34.95 -2.87
N ILE A 892 -1.26 -34.49 -1.77
CA ILE A 892 -0.59 -34.37 -0.47
C ILE A 892 -0.24 -35.76 0.08
N LYS A 893 1.06 -36.09 0.12
CA LYS A 893 1.61 -37.38 0.56
C LYS A 893 0.76 -38.56 0.03
N VAL A 894 0.48 -38.58 -1.28
CA VAL A 894 -0.22 -39.69 -1.95
C VAL A 894 0.82 -40.60 -2.60
N ARG A 895 0.95 -41.83 -2.10
CA ARG A 895 1.88 -42.86 -2.60
C ARG A 895 1.13 -44.00 -3.31
N THR A 896 1.85 -45.03 -3.71
CA THR A 896 1.27 -46.29 -4.22
C THR A 896 0.40 -46.94 -3.14
N ALA A 897 -0.58 -47.75 -3.54
CA ALA A 897 -1.57 -48.33 -2.62
C ALA A 897 -0.95 -49.16 -1.48
N GLU A 898 0.26 -49.70 -1.66
CA GLU A 898 1.00 -50.49 -0.68
C GLU A 898 1.64 -49.62 0.42
N GLU A 899 1.94 -48.35 0.12
CA GLU A 899 2.63 -47.41 1.03
C GLU A 899 1.70 -46.32 1.58
N MET A 900 0.43 -46.33 1.21
CA MET A 900 -0.55 -45.30 1.62
C MET A 900 -0.71 -45.21 3.14
N ASP A 901 -0.68 -46.34 3.85
CA ASP A 901 -0.81 -46.38 5.31
C ASP A 901 0.39 -45.71 6.01
N GLN A 902 1.59 -45.83 5.44
CA GLN A 902 2.78 -45.15 5.94
C GLN A 902 2.69 -43.65 5.67
N ALA A 903 2.27 -43.25 4.46
CA ALA A 903 2.10 -41.85 4.10
C ALA A 903 1.03 -41.15 4.96
N ASP A 904 -0.03 -41.86 5.34
CA ASP A 904 -1.07 -41.37 6.27
C ASP A 904 -0.50 -41.11 7.66
N ASN A 905 0.37 -41.98 8.18
CA ASN A 905 1.01 -41.79 9.48
C ASN A 905 2.00 -40.62 9.47
N GLU A 906 2.84 -40.51 8.44
CA GLU A 906 3.74 -39.36 8.24
C GLU A 906 2.95 -38.05 8.17
N LEU A 907 1.82 -38.02 7.46
CA LEU A 907 0.96 -36.84 7.37
C LEU A 907 0.30 -36.49 8.72
N ARG A 908 -0.01 -37.48 9.54
CA ARG A 908 -0.56 -37.24 10.89
C ARG A 908 0.46 -36.63 11.82
N GLU A 909 1.73 -37.03 11.72
CA GLU A 909 2.82 -36.45 12.50
C GLU A 909 3.11 -35.01 12.08
N THR A 910 3.19 -34.74 10.77
CA THR A 910 3.37 -33.35 10.29
C THR A 910 2.22 -32.45 10.72
N ILE A 911 0.96 -32.88 10.63
CA ILE A 911 -0.19 -32.09 11.09
C ILE A 911 -0.15 -31.87 12.63
N ARG A 912 0.34 -32.84 13.42
CA ARG A 912 0.49 -32.67 14.88
C ARG A 912 1.58 -31.67 15.25
N ASN A 913 2.67 -31.63 14.50
CA ASN A 913 3.77 -30.70 14.74
C ASN A 913 3.37 -29.27 14.37
N ILE A 914 2.73 -29.09 13.20
CA ILE A 914 2.31 -27.77 12.70
C ILE A 914 1.11 -27.22 13.50
N TRP A 915 0.13 -28.06 13.87
CA TRP A 915 -1.09 -27.64 14.60
C TRP A 915 -1.25 -28.33 15.96
N PRO A 916 -0.36 -28.11 16.94
CA PRO A 916 -0.30 -28.91 18.18
C PRO A 916 -1.57 -28.86 19.04
N ILE A 917 -2.35 -27.77 18.96
CA ILE A 917 -3.57 -27.56 19.74
C ILE A 917 -4.83 -28.00 18.96
N GLN A 918 -4.95 -27.60 17.69
CA GLN A 918 -6.15 -27.81 16.88
C GLN A 918 -6.22 -29.24 16.32
N ALA A 919 -5.09 -29.81 15.92
CA ALA A 919 -5.02 -31.16 15.37
C ALA A 919 -5.55 -32.21 16.36
N LYS A 920 -5.29 -32.07 17.66
CA LYS A 920 -5.72 -33.06 18.67
C LYS A 920 -7.22 -33.37 18.66
N LYS A 921 -8.07 -32.43 18.20
CA LYS A 921 -9.53 -32.61 18.17
C LYS A 921 -10.08 -33.08 16.82
N ILE A 922 -9.40 -32.74 15.71
CA ILE A 922 -9.93 -32.86 14.35
C ILE A 922 -9.12 -33.88 13.51
N LEU A 923 -7.93 -34.27 13.94
CA LEU A 923 -7.03 -35.17 13.20
C LEU A 923 -7.67 -36.51 12.86
N ASP A 924 -8.44 -37.10 13.78
CA ASP A 924 -9.15 -38.37 13.54
C ASP A 924 -10.29 -38.21 12.51
N LEU A 925 -10.78 -36.98 12.29
CA LEU A 925 -11.79 -36.65 11.29
C LEU A 925 -11.19 -36.27 9.93
N LEU A 926 -9.96 -35.76 9.90
CA LEU A 926 -9.23 -35.44 8.66
C LEU A 926 -8.65 -36.70 8.04
N ILE A 927 -7.97 -37.50 8.87
CA ILE A 927 -7.33 -38.74 8.48
C ILE A 927 -7.96 -39.84 9.35
N PRO A 928 -8.83 -40.69 8.79
CA PRO A 928 -9.43 -41.79 9.52
C PRO A 928 -8.37 -42.72 10.10
N ARG A 929 -8.65 -43.37 11.24
CA ARG A 929 -7.74 -44.39 11.78
C ARG A 929 -7.82 -45.67 10.94
N VAL A 930 -6.70 -46.39 10.86
CA VAL A 930 -6.62 -47.69 10.16
C VAL A 930 -7.71 -48.68 10.63
N ASP A 931 -8.12 -48.61 11.89
CA ASP A 931 -9.20 -49.44 12.45
C ASP A 931 -10.60 -49.18 11.86
N GLU A 932 -10.84 -48.02 11.28
CA GLU A 932 -12.10 -47.69 10.60
C GLU A 932 -12.14 -48.18 9.15
N LEU A 933 -11.00 -48.55 8.59
CA LEU A 933 -10.83 -48.99 7.19
C LEU A 933 -10.79 -50.53 7.03
N LYS A 934 -10.74 -51.28 8.15
CA LYS A 934 -10.65 -52.75 8.21
C LYS A 934 -11.86 -53.48 7.59
N ALA A 935 -11.68 -54.79 7.36
CA ALA A 935 -12.70 -55.69 6.81
C ALA A 935 -13.99 -55.67 7.64
N GLY A 936 -15.12 -55.37 7.01
CA GLY A 936 -16.44 -55.27 7.65
C GLY A 936 -17.06 -53.87 7.68
N LYS A 937 -16.26 -52.79 7.47
CA LYS A 937 -16.76 -51.42 7.34
C LYS A 937 -16.77 -50.95 5.87
N LEU A 938 -17.88 -50.33 5.47
CA LEU A 938 -18.12 -49.85 4.11
C LEU A 938 -17.46 -48.47 3.90
N THR A 939 -16.74 -48.29 2.79
CA THR A 939 -16.17 -46.99 2.39
C THR A 939 -16.77 -46.57 1.05
N VAL A 940 -16.75 -45.27 0.77
CA VAL A 940 -17.21 -44.73 -0.53
C VAL A 940 -16.47 -45.40 -1.68
N GLY A 941 -15.16 -45.61 -1.51
CA GLY A 941 -14.33 -46.30 -2.51
C GLY A 941 -14.79 -47.73 -2.76
N LYS A 942 -15.14 -48.50 -1.72
CA LYS A 942 -15.64 -49.89 -1.87
C LYS A 942 -16.98 -49.95 -2.63
N ILE A 943 -17.91 -49.03 -2.36
CA ILE A 943 -19.21 -48.95 -3.05
C ILE A 943 -19.00 -48.65 -4.55
N TYR A 944 -18.27 -47.58 -4.86
CA TYR A 944 -18.08 -47.18 -6.26
C TYR A 944 -17.13 -48.13 -7.02
N ALA A 945 -16.21 -48.82 -6.34
CA ALA A 945 -15.44 -49.92 -6.93
C ALA A 945 -16.34 -51.09 -7.30
N ALA A 946 -17.29 -51.49 -6.44
CA ALA A 946 -18.26 -52.54 -6.76
C ALA A 946 -19.16 -52.14 -7.94
N LEU A 947 -19.61 -50.88 -8.00
CA LEU A 947 -20.37 -50.34 -9.14
C LEU A 947 -19.54 -50.33 -10.44
N LEU A 948 -18.27 -49.96 -10.37
CA LEU A 948 -17.37 -49.95 -11.53
C LEU A 948 -17.04 -51.37 -12.01
N ILE A 949 -16.87 -52.33 -11.10
CA ILE A 949 -16.73 -53.75 -11.44
C ILE A 949 -18.01 -54.28 -12.07
N LEU A 950 -19.18 -53.93 -11.52
CA LEU A 950 -20.48 -54.32 -12.07
C LEU A 950 -20.70 -53.74 -13.47
N GLU A 951 -20.33 -52.49 -13.70
CA GLU A 951 -20.40 -51.82 -15.01
C GLU A 951 -19.46 -52.47 -16.02
N ASN A 952 -18.21 -52.75 -15.63
CA ASN A 952 -17.27 -53.51 -16.46
C ASN A 952 -17.79 -54.92 -16.77
N TRP A 953 -18.33 -55.63 -15.78
CA TRP A 953 -18.90 -56.96 -15.95
C TRP A 953 -20.09 -56.95 -16.92
N ARG A 954 -21.00 -55.98 -16.78
CA ARG A 954 -22.13 -55.76 -17.70
C ARG A 954 -21.65 -55.51 -19.13
N ASN A 955 -20.65 -54.65 -19.31
CA ASN A 955 -20.07 -54.36 -20.62
C ASN A 955 -19.40 -55.59 -21.25
N THR A 956 -18.74 -56.45 -20.46
CA THR A 956 -18.08 -57.66 -20.97
C THR A 956 -19.02 -58.83 -21.26
N ARG A 957 -20.18 -58.94 -20.61
CA ARG A 957 -21.14 -60.05 -20.83
C ARG A 957 -22.30 -59.72 -21.76
N PHE A 958 -22.75 -58.46 -21.85
CA PHE A 958 -23.88 -58.09 -22.71
C PHE A 958 -23.47 -57.62 -24.12
N GLY A 959 -22.17 -57.43 -24.39
CA GLY A 959 -21.65 -57.15 -25.74
C GLY A 959 -21.68 -58.35 -26.71
N GLN A 960 -22.21 -59.51 -26.30
CA GLN A 960 -22.28 -60.73 -27.12
C GLN A 960 -23.70 -61.26 -27.37
N VAL A 961 -24.75 -60.54 -27.00
CA VAL A 961 -26.12 -60.90 -27.39
C VAL A 961 -26.66 -59.83 -28.32
N GLU A 962 -26.66 -60.15 -29.62
CA GLU A 962 -27.29 -59.34 -30.67
C GLU A 962 -28.78 -59.14 -30.35
N PRO A 963 -29.28 -57.89 -30.28
CA PRO A 963 -30.66 -57.62 -30.61
C PRO A 963 -30.76 -57.59 -32.14
N SER A 964 -31.45 -58.58 -32.70
CA SER A 964 -31.93 -58.54 -34.07
C SER A 964 -32.78 -57.28 -34.29
N GLY A 965 -32.29 -56.36 -35.13
CA GLY A 965 -33.13 -55.40 -35.85
C GLY A 965 -32.89 -53.91 -35.58
N GLN A 966 -32.40 -53.25 -36.64
CA GLN A 966 -32.46 -51.82 -36.98
C GLN A 966 -31.41 -50.84 -36.40
N GLN A 967 -30.51 -50.49 -37.33
CA GLN A 967 -29.54 -49.42 -37.33
C GLN A 967 -30.17 -48.04 -37.03
N VAL A 968 -29.53 -47.27 -36.14
CA VAL A 968 -29.23 -45.85 -36.39
C VAL A 968 -27.83 -45.59 -35.84
N GLY A 969 -26.92 -45.15 -36.71
CA GLY A 969 -25.49 -45.07 -36.44
C GLY A 969 -25.09 -44.01 -35.43
N TYR A 970 -24.10 -44.34 -34.60
CA TYR A 970 -23.25 -43.36 -33.92
C TYR A 970 -21.82 -43.52 -34.39
N GLN A 971 -21.31 -42.46 -35.00
CA GLN A 971 -19.93 -42.28 -35.40
C GLN A 971 -19.04 -42.24 -34.15
N HIS A 972 -18.10 -43.17 -34.08
CA HIS A 972 -16.88 -43.00 -33.30
C HIS A 972 -16.07 -41.86 -33.92
N GLN A 973 -15.87 -40.77 -33.20
CA GLN A 973 -14.80 -39.82 -33.52
C GLN A 973 -14.28 -39.13 -32.26
N HIS A 974 -12.99 -39.40 -32.00
CA HIS A 974 -12.01 -38.59 -31.25
C HIS A 974 -12.55 -37.43 -30.38
N GLN A 975 -12.63 -37.65 -29.07
CA GLN A 975 -12.52 -36.58 -28.06
C GLN A 975 -11.74 -37.11 -26.85
N HIS A 976 -10.46 -37.37 -27.08
CA HIS A 976 -9.50 -37.79 -26.07
C HIS A 976 -8.51 -36.65 -25.78
N THR A 977 -8.98 -35.41 -25.61
CA THR A 977 -8.04 -34.27 -25.46
C THR A 977 -8.58 -33.00 -24.79
N HIS A 978 -9.45 -33.10 -23.78
CA HIS A 978 -9.85 -31.88 -23.03
C HIS A 978 -9.90 -31.99 -21.50
N CYS A 979 -9.53 -33.13 -20.89
CA CYS A 979 -9.42 -33.26 -19.42
C CYS A 979 -8.02 -33.62 -18.90
N LEU A 980 -7.04 -33.85 -19.77
CA LEU A 980 -5.69 -34.26 -19.39
C LEU A 980 -4.63 -33.15 -19.45
N LYS A 981 -5.03 -31.89 -19.64
CA LYS A 981 -4.10 -30.76 -19.81
C LYS A 981 -3.61 -30.10 -18.49
N TYR A 982 -3.80 -30.75 -17.35
CA TYR A 982 -3.35 -30.23 -16.03
C TYR A 982 -2.47 -31.22 -15.27
N ARG A 983 -1.72 -32.05 -15.98
CA ARG A 983 -0.67 -32.89 -15.39
C ARG A 983 0.57 -32.88 -16.28
N THR A 984 1.14 -31.68 -16.45
CA THR A 984 2.51 -31.38 -16.87
C THR A 984 2.65 -29.87 -16.95
N LYS A 985 2.82 -29.25 -15.79
CA LYS A 985 3.88 -28.29 -15.48
C LYS A 985 4.03 -28.30 -13.97
#